data_AF-A0A917XZC1-F1
#
_entry.id   AF-A0A917XZC1-F1
#
_cell.length_a   1.000
_cell.length_b   1.000
_cell.length_c   1.000
_cell.angle_alpha   90.00
_cell.angle_beta   90.00
_cell.angle_gamma   90.00
#
_symmetry.space_group_name_H-M   'P 1'
#
loop_
_entity.id
_entity.type
_entity.pdbx_description
1 polymer ?
#
loop_
_entity_poly.entity_id
_entity_poly.type
_entity_poly.pdbx_seq_one_letter_code
_entity_poly.pdbx_strand_id
1 'polypeptide(L)'
;MVRNSRLQQLFIVVMTAILFLSQSGLFGLQTVNAANLENAVTISAVDEDGSAVLDTIAVEISNGDTAFDVIREVDDQLEWDSFDFGEMITGIGGVAADPESNFWSFYVNGLFQDMGASSTEVTNGDNIQFILTDLAAEPQVFDVAVSAVDANGETVITETTVSMPQYTTAYDALIKAAANQNVKVDVSVDSEYLTFVNYLGEPLERDCEYWSTYMNGDMMQVGLLGHTVKDGDTLELVVDDSCEPEEPADKEDEKSEEPPVNEKDKKKDKEQVVADKDYTEALQAVINYLSSNPAEMDWYGFSALHSAGADVSNDMAEEVAASINDDYSGNATEIAKNIIILTSAGYDATDINGINLIEMLLNEKMPLSNQLVYSLLAIDSFNYPTPEGTVWTRDSIIEAFLEMELDAGGWSFFGERPSPDITGMGLLALSAYADDADVKAALDRAVKAMSKQQGDKGGYDEEFNGGYSAESAAMVIIGLSAVGVDATSDAFTKSGGNLLEHLISFQMEDGSFKHLPEDDVSSVFAINQGALALVAYDQFKNGTGPVFKFDKKEDTKEPGDDEGDGDNDGNNDKNNPSDDPNKVIITKDNLHQYETEHAVVVTPHHADKLANFTVEVEAEAADYLVQADKPLVINNGDTIITIPVPVVKQLRELGETIEVNLAEQSVKEAIGAVYDFTLTVDGTIVSEFDHDIIIGLAVDADAVQGLDANQIKAFHFNEETESWDVLSGSTYDATAGFVTLTTDHLSTYGVFKHDTGQKDPADNDKDGATPPLVDNDKDKKGKKLPMTATNMFNLLALGFILIAAGALLYIKRRNKVTE
;
A
#
# COMPACT_ATOMS: atom_id res chain seq x y z
N MET A 1 -21.98 59.10 22.74
CA MET A 1 -22.10 58.10 21.65
C MET A 1 -21.05 58.21 20.54
N VAL A 2 -20.04 59.10 20.61
CA VAL A 2 -19.01 59.24 19.55
C VAL A 2 -17.60 58.77 20.01
N ARG A 3 -17.47 58.30 21.26
CA ARG A 3 -16.18 57.88 21.84
C ARG A 3 -15.96 56.35 21.86
N ASN A 4 -16.99 55.56 21.55
CA ASN A 4 -16.91 54.09 21.51
C ASN A 4 -16.48 53.51 20.15
N SER A 5 -16.67 54.23 19.03
CA SER A 5 -16.31 53.67 17.71
C SER A 5 -14.80 53.65 17.47
N ARG A 6 -14.04 54.60 18.04
CA ARG A 6 -12.58 54.65 17.88
C ARG A 6 -11.85 53.58 18.67
N LEU A 7 -12.38 53.15 19.82
CA LEU A 7 -11.79 52.04 20.58
C LEU A 7 -12.11 50.69 19.94
N GLN A 8 -13.30 50.51 19.35
CA GLN A 8 -13.62 49.30 18.58
C GLN A 8 -12.81 49.21 17.30
N GLN A 9 -12.61 50.33 16.58
CA GLN A 9 -11.75 50.35 15.41
C GLN A 9 -10.28 50.11 15.76
N LEU A 10 -9.78 50.65 16.87
CA LEU A 10 -8.42 50.38 17.33
C LEU A 10 -8.25 48.92 17.78
N PHE A 11 -9.27 48.33 18.41
CA PHE A 11 -9.26 46.92 18.82
C PHE A 11 -9.28 45.98 17.62
N ILE A 12 -10.08 46.29 16.59
CA ILE A 12 -10.12 45.54 15.33
C ILE A 12 -8.78 45.67 14.61
N VAL A 13 -8.22 46.88 14.45
CA VAL A 13 -6.93 47.07 13.77
C VAL A 13 -5.78 46.38 14.53
N VAL A 14 -5.78 46.38 15.86
CA VAL A 14 -4.77 45.65 16.65
C VAL A 14 -4.97 44.13 16.54
N MET A 15 -6.22 43.64 16.51
CA MET A 15 -6.50 42.21 16.27
C MET A 15 -6.14 41.78 14.85
N THR A 16 -6.43 42.59 13.83
CA THR A 16 -6.05 42.32 12.45
C THR A 16 -4.54 42.41 12.27
N ALA A 17 -3.84 43.31 12.97
CA ALA A 17 -2.38 43.38 12.96
C ALA A 17 -1.73 42.19 13.72
N ILE A 18 -2.35 41.70 14.80
CA ILE A 18 -1.91 40.49 15.50
C ILE A 18 -2.20 39.23 14.68
N LEU A 19 -3.33 39.17 13.96
CA LEU A 19 -3.66 38.11 13.00
C LEU A 19 -2.72 38.12 11.79
N PHE A 20 -2.40 39.31 11.26
CA PHE A 20 -1.39 39.43 10.20
C PHE A 20 0.00 39.10 10.71
N LEU A 21 0.39 39.49 11.93
CA LEU A 21 1.68 39.12 12.53
C LEU A 21 1.75 37.64 12.94
N SER A 22 0.62 36.99 13.26
CA SER A 22 0.56 35.54 13.48
C SER A 22 0.54 34.75 12.17
N GLN A 23 0.12 35.35 11.05
CA GLN A 23 0.18 34.72 9.73
C GLN A 23 1.44 35.06 8.93
N SER A 24 2.20 36.09 9.32
CA SER A 24 3.47 36.46 8.66
C SER A 24 4.72 36.12 9.48
N GLY A 25 4.57 35.54 10.67
CA GLY A 25 5.69 35.18 11.55
C GLY A 25 5.73 33.72 12.01
N LEU A 26 4.76 32.88 11.61
CA LEU A 26 4.65 31.47 12.04
C LEU A 26 4.24 30.50 10.94
N PHE A 27 4.04 30.97 9.72
CA PHE A 27 3.94 30.17 8.51
C PHE A 27 4.82 30.82 7.44
N GLY A 28 6.14 30.74 7.64
CA GLY A 28 6.93 30.35 6.48
C GLY A 28 6.40 28.97 6.13
N LEU A 29 5.82 28.82 4.94
CA LEU A 29 5.57 27.52 4.34
C LEU A 29 6.86 26.71 4.53
N GLN A 30 6.88 25.78 5.48
CA GLN A 30 7.61 24.56 5.22
C GLN A 30 6.75 23.86 4.18
N THR A 31 7.06 24.15 2.92
CA THR A 31 6.83 23.22 1.84
C THR A 31 7.42 21.89 2.32
N VAL A 32 6.57 20.92 2.65
CA VAL A 32 7.02 19.54 2.60
C VAL A 32 7.05 19.22 1.11
N ASN A 33 8.12 19.64 0.46
CA ASN A 33 8.66 18.84 -0.63
C ASN A 33 9.06 17.52 0.03
N ALA A 34 8.79 16.37 -0.59
CA ALA A 34 9.68 15.23 -0.42
C ALA A 34 11.07 15.78 -0.78
N ALA A 35 11.87 16.02 0.24
CA ALA A 35 13.15 16.67 0.08
C ALA A 35 14.11 15.55 -0.28
N ASN A 36 14.77 15.65 -1.44
CA ASN A 36 16.06 15.00 -1.61
C ASN A 36 16.88 15.34 -0.36
N LEU A 37 17.14 14.33 0.45
CA LEU A 37 17.82 14.50 1.71
C LEU A 37 19.30 14.73 1.37
N GLU A 38 19.87 15.85 1.79
CA GLU A 38 21.23 16.25 1.35
C GLU A 38 22.31 15.23 1.74
N ASN A 39 22.10 14.52 2.85
CA ASN A 39 22.98 13.49 3.37
C ASN A 39 22.12 12.50 4.18
N ALA A 40 21.75 11.36 3.58
CA ALA A 40 20.83 10.41 4.19
C ALA A 40 21.17 8.96 3.87
N VAL A 41 20.60 8.06 4.64
CA VAL A 41 20.75 6.60 4.55
C VAL A 41 19.37 5.94 4.55
N THR A 42 19.30 4.68 4.14
CA THR A 42 18.13 3.84 4.37
C THR A 42 18.40 2.81 5.46
N ILE A 43 17.39 2.50 6.26
CA ILE A 43 17.48 1.51 7.34
C ILE A 43 16.26 0.58 7.35
N SER A 44 16.49 -0.71 7.58
CA SER A 44 15.44 -1.72 7.78
C SER A 44 15.87 -2.80 8.77
N ALA A 45 14.89 -3.56 9.28
CA ALA A 45 15.15 -4.72 10.13
C ALA A 45 14.18 -5.87 9.81
N VAL A 46 14.68 -7.10 9.82
CA VAL A 46 13.89 -8.32 9.60
C VAL A 46 14.17 -9.37 10.67
N ASP A 47 13.18 -10.20 10.98
CA ASP A 47 13.33 -11.33 11.92
C ASP A 47 14.04 -12.55 11.28
N GLU A 48 14.09 -13.67 11.99
CA GLU A 48 14.77 -14.90 11.55
C GLU A 48 14.15 -15.52 10.30
N ASP A 49 12.86 -15.28 10.08
CA ASP A 49 12.11 -15.80 8.94
C ASP A 49 12.15 -14.83 7.74
N GLY A 50 12.61 -13.59 7.96
CA GLY A 50 12.71 -12.53 6.96
C GLY A 50 11.51 -11.58 6.95
N SER A 51 10.63 -11.66 7.96
CA SER A 51 9.50 -10.75 8.11
C SER A 51 10.00 -9.38 8.59
N ALA A 52 9.39 -8.30 8.09
CA ALA A 52 9.78 -6.95 8.48
C ALA A 52 9.47 -6.69 9.97
N VAL A 53 10.53 -6.37 10.72
CA VAL A 53 10.47 -5.85 12.10
C VAL A 53 10.52 -4.32 12.09
N LEU A 54 11.24 -3.76 11.11
CA LEU A 54 11.23 -2.34 10.78
C LEU A 54 11.15 -2.22 9.26
N ASP A 55 10.13 -1.52 8.76
CA ASP A 55 10.03 -1.17 7.35
C ASP A 55 11.26 -0.38 6.88
N THR A 56 11.50 -0.35 5.57
CA THR A 56 12.63 0.44 5.05
C THR A 56 12.32 1.92 5.14
N ILE A 57 13.13 2.64 5.91
CA ILE A 57 12.95 4.07 6.21
C ILE A 57 14.19 4.85 5.75
N ALA A 58 13.99 6.03 5.16
CA ALA A 58 15.08 6.96 4.88
C ALA A 58 15.30 7.93 6.05
N VAL A 59 16.57 8.15 6.42
CA VAL A 59 16.97 8.93 7.60
C VAL A 59 18.05 9.93 7.23
N GLU A 60 17.82 11.21 7.53
CA GLU A 60 18.86 12.26 7.42
C GLU A 60 19.98 12.01 8.43
N ILE A 61 21.22 12.11 7.98
CA ILE A 61 22.41 11.91 8.82
C ILE A 61 23.32 13.13 8.80
N SER A 62 24.03 13.33 9.91
CA SER A 62 25.16 14.24 10.02
C SER A 62 26.48 13.50 9.76
N ASN A 63 27.50 14.25 9.33
CA ASN A 63 28.84 13.67 9.14
C ASN A 63 29.38 13.09 10.46
N GLY A 64 29.68 11.80 10.45
CA GLY A 64 30.19 11.05 11.60
C GLY A 64 29.10 10.37 12.43
N ASP A 65 27.84 10.44 12.01
CA ASP A 65 26.78 9.60 12.59
C ASP A 65 27.07 8.13 12.29
N THR A 66 26.74 7.30 13.27
CA THR A 66 26.93 5.85 13.20
C THR A 66 25.62 5.15 12.89
N ALA A 67 25.67 3.90 12.43
CA ALA A 67 24.48 3.08 12.22
C ALA A 67 23.61 2.95 13.49
N PHE A 68 24.23 3.04 14.67
CA PHE A 68 23.50 3.08 15.94
C PHE A 68 22.81 4.42 16.21
N ASP A 69 23.37 5.54 15.76
CA ASP A 69 22.70 6.84 15.86
C ASP A 69 21.45 6.85 14.97
N VAL A 70 21.55 6.26 13.77
CA VAL A 70 20.43 6.12 12.82
C VAL A 70 19.30 5.27 13.40
N ILE A 71 19.59 4.06 13.88
CA ILE A 71 18.52 3.17 14.36
C ILE A 71 17.81 3.72 15.61
N ARG A 72 18.52 4.47 16.45
CA ARG A 72 17.93 5.15 17.60
C ARG A 72 16.97 6.27 17.24
N GLU A 73 17.07 6.81 16.03
CA GLU A 73 16.17 7.87 15.56
C GLU A 73 14.82 7.30 15.11
N VAL A 74 14.84 6.08 14.57
CA VAL A 74 13.66 5.46 13.94
C VAL A 74 12.97 4.40 14.80
N ASP A 75 13.66 3.81 15.77
CA ASP A 75 13.09 2.78 16.64
C ASP A 75 13.00 3.27 18.10
N ASP A 76 11.78 3.55 18.56
CA ASP A 76 11.50 3.96 19.94
C ASP A 76 11.46 2.79 20.93
N GLN A 77 11.49 1.55 20.43
CA GLN A 77 11.54 0.29 21.17
C GLN A 77 12.92 -0.36 21.13
N LEU A 78 13.95 0.34 20.63
CA LEU A 78 15.30 -0.18 20.52
C LEU A 78 15.87 -0.57 21.90
N GLU A 79 16.34 -1.81 22.01
CA GLU A 79 17.04 -2.33 23.18
C GLU A 79 18.52 -2.57 22.87
N TRP A 80 19.39 -2.23 23.81
CA TRP A 80 20.82 -2.48 23.68
C TRP A 80 21.51 -2.62 25.04
N ASP A 81 22.60 -3.38 25.03
CA ASP A 81 23.52 -3.51 26.14
C ASP A 81 24.83 -2.77 25.85
N SER A 82 25.33 -2.04 26.84
CA SER A 82 26.59 -1.30 26.75
C SER A 82 27.77 -2.15 27.23
N PHE A 83 28.75 -2.35 26.35
CA PHE A 83 30.00 -3.04 26.67
C PHE A 83 31.22 -2.13 26.50
N ASP A 84 32.36 -2.54 27.07
CA ASP A 84 33.64 -1.82 26.93
C ASP A 84 34.12 -1.71 25.46
N PHE A 85 33.53 -2.49 24.56
CA PHE A 85 33.84 -2.52 23.13
C PHE A 85 32.76 -1.85 22.25
N GLY A 86 31.67 -1.33 22.83
CA GLY A 86 30.60 -0.66 22.09
C GLY A 86 29.21 -1.04 22.59
N GLU A 87 28.20 -0.40 22.00
CA GLU A 87 26.78 -0.73 22.20
C GLU A 87 26.42 -1.94 21.31
N MET A 88 25.81 -2.95 21.92
CA MET A 88 25.30 -4.15 21.24
C MET A 88 23.79 -4.10 21.27
N ILE A 89 23.17 -4.09 20.08
CA ILE A 89 21.71 -4.10 19.95
C ILE A 89 21.19 -5.48 20.36
N THR A 90 20.22 -5.48 21.26
CA THR A 90 19.59 -6.69 21.82
C THR A 90 18.11 -6.77 21.48
N GLY A 91 17.52 -5.72 20.91
CA GLY A 91 16.15 -5.75 20.41
C GLY A 91 15.85 -4.59 19.48
N ILE A 92 15.04 -4.83 18.45
CA ILE A 92 14.60 -3.84 17.46
C ILE A 92 13.09 -4.01 17.28
N GLY A 93 12.32 -2.91 17.21
CA GLY A 93 10.89 -2.94 16.88
C GLY A 93 10.03 -3.76 17.84
N GLY A 94 10.47 -3.92 19.09
CA GLY A 94 9.83 -4.78 20.09
C GLY A 94 10.21 -6.27 20.02
N VAL A 95 11.09 -6.66 19.10
CA VAL A 95 11.63 -8.02 18.97
C VAL A 95 13.01 -8.10 19.61
N ALA A 96 13.10 -8.82 20.73
CA ALA A 96 14.36 -9.04 21.46
C ALA A 96 15.10 -10.28 20.95
N ALA A 97 16.41 -10.16 20.79
CA ALA A 97 17.29 -11.29 20.57
C ALA A 97 17.47 -12.09 21.87
N ASP A 98 17.41 -13.41 21.77
CA ASP A 98 17.79 -14.33 22.84
C ASP A 98 19.30 -14.61 22.75
N PRO A 99 20.11 -14.15 23.72
CA PRO A 99 21.57 -14.29 23.68
C PRO A 99 22.08 -15.74 23.63
N GLU A 100 21.24 -16.73 23.93
CA GLU A 100 21.60 -18.15 23.85
C GLU A 100 21.33 -18.78 22.47
N SER A 101 20.42 -18.20 21.68
CA SER A 101 19.96 -18.78 20.41
C SER A 101 20.14 -17.87 19.20
N ASN A 102 20.04 -16.55 19.32
CA ASN A 102 20.16 -15.64 18.19
C ASN A 102 20.76 -14.28 18.55
N PHE A 103 21.06 -13.49 17.51
CA PHE A 103 21.57 -12.13 17.66
C PHE A 103 21.19 -11.27 16.45
N TRP A 104 21.09 -9.97 16.66
CA TRP A 104 20.93 -9.01 15.55
C TRP A 104 22.25 -8.88 14.79
N SER A 105 22.32 -9.55 13.63
CA SER A 105 23.39 -9.29 12.67
C SER A 105 23.10 -7.98 11.92
N PHE A 106 24.16 -7.35 11.45
CA PHE A 106 24.08 -6.00 10.89
C PHE A 106 24.92 -5.91 9.61
N TYR A 107 24.31 -5.34 8.57
CA TYR A 107 24.88 -5.19 7.25
C TYR A 107 24.80 -3.74 6.79
N VAL A 108 25.86 -3.29 6.12
CA VAL A 108 25.86 -2.03 5.36
C VAL A 108 26.13 -2.37 3.91
N ASN A 109 25.22 -2.03 3.01
CA ASN A 109 25.28 -2.34 1.58
C ASN A 109 25.54 -3.85 1.33
N GLY A 110 24.85 -4.71 2.08
CA GLY A 110 24.99 -6.17 2.07
C GLY A 110 26.34 -6.71 2.55
N LEU A 111 27.18 -5.88 3.16
CA LEU A 111 28.43 -6.28 3.80
C LEU A 111 28.23 -6.41 5.31
N PHE A 112 28.47 -7.62 5.81
CA PHE A 112 28.45 -7.90 7.24
C PHE A 112 29.45 -6.99 7.96
N GLN A 113 29.02 -6.39 9.07
CA GLN A 113 29.86 -5.50 9.86
C GLN A 113 30.47 -6.24 11.06
N ASP A 114 31.78 -6.42 11.01
CA ASP A 114 32.56 -7.00 12.12
C ASP A 114 32.68 -6.05 13.33
N MET A 115 32.33 -4.78 13.14
CA MET A 115 32.32 -3.74 14.16
C MET A 115 30.86 -3.41 14.50
N GLY A 116 30.58 -3.21 15.80
CA GLY A 116 29.21 -2.90 16.25
C GLY A 116 28.69 -1.59 15.67
N ALA A 117 27.36 -1.50 15.52
CA ALA A 117 26.67 -0.37 14.88
C ALA A 117 27.07 1.01 15.47
N SER A 118 27.47 1.05 16.75
CA SER A 118 27.93 2.26 17.46
C SER A 118 29.34 2.75 17.09
N SER A 119 30.04 2.01 16.23
CA SER A 119 31.38 2.36 15.73
C SER A 119 31.47 2.40 14.20
N THR A 120 30.38 2.07 13.52
CA THR A 120 30.28 2.06 12.07
C THR A 120 29.70 3.38 11.62
N GLU A 121 30.57 4.32 11.24
CA GLU A 121 30.18 5.57 10.61
C GLU A 121 29.50 5.28 9.27
N VAL A 122 28.37 5.94 9.02
CA VAL A 122 27.60 5.79 7.79
C VAL A 122 27.70 7.06 6.94
N THR A 123 27.50 6.89 5.64
CA THR A 123 27.65 7.93 4.64
C THR A 123 26.43 7.98 3.72
N ASN A 124 26.25 9.11 3.03
CA ASN A 124 25.12 9.29 2.12
C ASN A 124 24.95 8.09 1.17
N GLY A 125 23.74 7.55 1.12
CA GLY A 125 23.38 6.43 0.26
C GLY A 125 23.60 5.04 0.83
N ASP A 126 24.14 4.93 2.04
CA ASP A 126 24.29 3.62 2.68
C ASP A 126 22.93 3.00 2.99
N ASN A 127 22.79 1.69 2.72
CA ASN A 127 21.66 0.87 3.14
C ASN A 127 22.05 0.03 4.35
N ILE A 128 21.36 0.23 5.47
CA ILE A 128 21.60 -0.36 6.78
C ILE A 128 20.54 -1.42 7.01
N GLN A 129 20.93 -2.69 7.14
CA GLN A 129 19.98 -3.77 7.39
C GLN A 129 20.35 -4.56 8.64
N PHE A 130 19.38 -4.72 9.53
CA PHE A 130 19.48 -5.61 10.69
C PHE A 130 18.70 -6.90 10.43
N ILE A 131 19.31 -8.05 10.74
CA ILE A 131 18.69 -9.36 10.52
C ILE A 131 18.81 -10.14 11.83
N LEU A 132 17.71 -10.59 12.40
CA LEU A 132 17.76 -11.50 13.55
C LEU A 132 18.30 -12.85 13.07
N THR A 133 19.44 -13.27 13.61
CA THR A 133 20.21 -14.40 13.08
C THR A 133 20.42 -15.45 14.16
N ASP A 134 19.96 -16.67 13.87
CA ASP A 134 20.20 -17.85 14.71
C ASP A 134 21.72 -18.15 14.78
N LEU A 135 22.24 -18.26 16.01
CA LEU A 135 23.63 -18.58 16.33
C LEU A 135 24.05 -19.97 15.86
N ALA A 136 23.09 -20.90 15.73
CA ALA A 136 23.31 -22.27 15.30
C ALA A 136 23.10 -22.48 13.79
N ALA A 137 22.47 -21.54 13.10
CA ALA A 137 22.22 -21.62 11.66
C ALA A 137 23.50 -21.34 10.86
N GLU A 138 23.69 -22.10 9.78
CA GLU A 138 24.74 -21.78 8.79
C GLU A 138 24.26 -20.60 7.94
N PRO A 139 25.05 -19.52 7.82
CA PRO A 139 24.66 -18.35 7.03
C PRO A 139 24.33 -18.74 5.59
N GLN A 140 23.10 -18.48 5.19
CA GLN A 140 22.70 -18.68 3.80
C GLN A 140 23.26 -17.53 2.95
N VAL A 141 23.87 -17.92 1.84
CA VAL A 141 24.50 -16.98 0.90
C VAL A 141 23.96 -17.28 -0.50
N PHE A 142 23.45 -16.25 -1.15
CA PHE A 142 22.83 -16.26 -2.46
C PHE A 142 23.79 -15.65 -3.49
N ASP A 143 24.07 -16.36 -4.56
CA ASP A 143 24.91 -15.86 -5.64
C ASP A 143 24.04 -15.07 -6.63
N VAL A 144 24.33 -13.78 -6.77
CA VAL A 144 23.62 -12.85 -7.66
C VAL A 144 24.57 -12.38 -8.75
N ALA A 145 24.23 -12.59 -10.02
CA ALA A 145 24.98 -12.05 -11.15
C ALA A 145 24.58 -10.59 -11.38
N VAL A 146 25.55 -9.69 -11.48
CA VAL A 146 25.32 -8.26 -11.70
C VAL A 146 26.10 -7.77 -12.91
N SER A 147 25.44 -7.08 -13.83
CA SER A 147 26.04 -6.44 -15.00
C SER A 147 25.51 -5.02 -15.17
N ALA A 148 26.31 -4.16 -15.80
CA ALA A 148 25.86 -2.82 -16.18
C ALA A 148 26.50 -2.37 -17.51
N VAL A 149 25.70 -1.79 -18.40
CA VAL A 149 26.16 -1.19 -19.67
C VAL A 149 25.66 0.23 -19.82
N ASP A 150 26.48 1.11 -20.38
CA ASP A 150 26.11 2.49 -20.66
C ASP A 150 25.28 2.63 -21.94
N ALA A 151 24.93 3.88 -22.26
CA ALA A 151 24.11 4.27 -23.40
C ALA A 151 24.68 3.78 -24.75
N ASN A 152 26.00 3.69 -24.84
CA ASN A 152 26.71 3.23 -26.03
C ASN A 152 26.84 1.70 -26.09
N GLY A 153 26.30 1.00 -25.09
CA GLY A 153 26.50 -0.43 -24.87
C GLY A 153 27.92 -0.77 -24.41
N GLU A 154 28.70 0.21 -23.93
CA GLU A 154 29.99 -0.05 -23.31
C GLU A 154 29.78 -0.59 -21.89
N THR A 155 30.58 -1.59 -21.52
CA THR A 155 30.46 -2.24 -20.22
C THR A 155 30.94 -1.32 -19.10
N VAL A 156 30.04 -0.98 -18.18
CA VAL A 156 30.33 -0.22 -16.95
C VAL A 156 30.66 -1.17 -15.80
N ILE A 157 29.84 -2.21 -15.60
CA ILE A 157 30.11 -3.33 -14.69
C ILE A 157 30.17 -4.60 -15.54
N THR A 158 31.35 -5.22 -15.63
CA THR A 158 31.47 -6.52 -16.29
C THR A 158 30.69 -7.54 -15.49
N GLU A 159 29.85 -8.35 -16.14
CA GLU A 159 29.05 -9.38 -15.45
C GLU A 159 29.89 -10.12 -14.41
N THR A 160 29.47 -10.01 -13.16
CA THR A 160 30.17 -10.58 -12.02
C THR A 160 29.17 -11.13 -11.03
N THR A 161 29.47 -12.29 -10.46
CA THR A 161 28.66 -12.87 -9.40
C THR A 161 29.13 -12.33 -8.05
N VAL A 162 28.21 -11.76 -7.29
CA VAL A 162 28.43 -11.36 -5.90
C VAL A 162 27.61 -12.26 -4.99
N SER A 163 28.24 -12.70 -3.90
CA SER A 163 27.59 -13.56 -2.93
C SER A 163 26.98 -12.69 -1.83
N MET A 164 25.67 -12.81 -1.64
CA MET A 164 24.83 -11.94 -0.82
C MET A 164 24.20 -12.73 0.33
N PRO A 165 24.18 -12.21 1.57
CA PRO A 165 23.41 -12.82 2.64
C PRO A 165 21.92 -12.92 2.28
N GLN A 166 21.25 -13.96 2.76
CA GLN A 166 19.79 -14.06 2.68
C GLN A 166 19.13 -12.79 3.24
N TYR A 167 18.01 -12.38 2.63
CA TYR A 167 17.22 -11.18 2.95
C TYR A 167 17.80 -9.81 2.54
N THR A 168 19.01 -9.79 1.96
CA THR A 168 19.57 -8.54 1.38
C THR A 168 18.91 -8.16 0.04
N THR A 169 19.16 -6.93 -0.41
CA THR A 169 18.43 -6.32 -1.54
C THR A 169 19.23 -6.34 -2.84
N ALA A 170 18.56 -6.11 -3.97
CA ALA A 170 19.20 -5.93 -5.27
C ALA A 170 20.12 -4.69 -5.28
N TYR A 171 19.80 -3.67 -4.49
CA TYR A 171 20.69 -2.51 -4.27
C TYR A 171 22.02 -2.93 -3.65
N ASP A 172 21.98 -3.76 -2.61
CA ASP A 172 23.19 -4.24 -1.94
C ASP A 172 24.07 -5.05 -2.90
N ALA A 173 23.46 -5.87 -3.76
CA ALA A 173 24.16 -6.62 -4.80
C ALA A 173 24.86 -5.68 -5.81
N LEU A 174 24.18 -4.62 -6.25
CA LEU A 174 24.74 -3.60 -7.13
C LEU A 174 25.94 -2.88 -6.50
N ILE A 175 25.79 -2.37 -5.27
CA ILE A 175 26.86 -1.65 -4.56
C ILE A 175 28.09 -2.54 -4.40
N LYS A 176 27.90 -3.81 -4.04
CA LYS A 176 28.99 -4.78 -3.89
C LYS A 176 29.68 -5.10 -5.23
N ALA A 177 28.91 -5.27 -6.31
CA ALA A 177 29.44 -5.53 -7.63
C ALA A 177 30.25 -4.35 -8.17
N ALA A 178 29.73 -3.12 -8.00
CA ALA A 178 30.42 -1.89 -8.37
C ALA A 178 31.72 -1.71 -7.56
N ALA A 179 31.68 -1.93 -6.25
CA ALA A 179 32.86 -1.85 -5.38
C ALA A 179 33.96 -2.84 -5.79
N ASN A 180 33.60 -4.09 -6.13
CA ASN A 180 34.53 -5.12 -6.60
C ASN A 180 35.29 -4.72 -7.88
N GLN A 181 34.68 -3.85 -8.70
CA GLN A 181 35.26 -3.36 -9.95
C GLN A 181 35.74 -1.90 -9.86
N ASN A 182 35.69 -1.30 -8.67
CA ASN A 182 36.07 0.09 -8.43
C ASN A 182 35.27 1.08 -9.33
N VAL A 183 33.99 0.75 -9.55
CA VAL A 183 33.01 1.62 -10.21
C VAL A 183 32.36 2.48 -9.14
N LYS A 184 32.34 3.80 -9.36
CA LYS A 184 31.68 4.73 -8.45
C LYS A 184 30.17 4.58 -8.60
N VAL A 185 29.42 4.53 -7.51
CA VAL A 185 27.96 4.64 -7.54
C VAL A 185 27.58 5.98 -6.92
N ASP A 186 26.77 6.75 -7.63
CA ASP A 186 26.22 8.00 -7.13
C ASP A 186 24.72 7.83 -6.93
N VAL A 187 24.25 8.22 -5.76
CA VAL A 187 22.88 7.97 -5.32
C VAL A 187 22.29 9.18 -4.62
N SER A 188 20.97 9.32 -4.74
CA SER A 188 20.16 10.23 -3.93
C SER A 188 19.24 9.42 -3.02
N VAL A 189 18.94 9.95 -1.85
CA VAL A 189 18.01 9.33 -0.89
C VAL A 189 16.84 10.28 -0.66
N ASP A 190 15.64 9.75 -0.84
CA ASP A 190 14.38 10.45 -0.66
C ASP A 190 13.57 9.84 0.49
N SER A 191 12.85 10.68 1.22
CA SER A 191 12.04 10.26 2.38
C SER A 191 10.86 9.35 2.03
N GLU A 192 10.40 9.36 0.77
CA GLU A 192 9.24 8.63 0.28
C GLU A 192 9.65 7.54 -0.74
N TYR A 193 10.63 7.84 -1.60
CA TYR A 193 11.08 6.93 -2.66
C TYR A 193 12.40 6.19 -2.36
N LEU A 194 12.96 6.38 -1.16
CA LEU A 194 14.18 5.73 -0.69
C LEU A 194 15.39 6.02 -1.60
N THR A 195 16.30 5.07 -1.81
CA THR A 195 17.55 5.28 -2.53
C THR A 195 17.40 5.09 -4.04
N PHE A 196 17.85 6.08 -4.81
CA PHE A 196 17.87 6.08 -6.27
C PHE A 196 19.31 6.16 -6.81
N VAL A 197 19.62 5.41 -7.87
CA VAL A 197 20.93 5.41 -8.51
C VAL A 197 20.97 6.47 -9.61
N ASN A 198 21.71 7.55 -9.37
CA ASN A 198 21.87 8.64 -10.33
C ASN A 198 22.79 8.21 -11.48
N TYR A 199 23.96 7.65 -11.15
CA TYR A 199 24.88 7.10 -12.15
C TYR A 199 25.86 6.05 -11.61
N LEU A 200 26.36 5.21 -12.52
CA LEU A 200 27.44 4.25 -12.29
C LEU A 200 28.68 4.63 -13.11
N GLY A 201 29.81 4.81 -12.45
CA GLY A 201 31.07 5.22 -13.04
C GLY A 201 31.13 6.72 -13.25
N GLU A 202 30.87 7.16 -14.49
CA GLU A 202 30.86 8.56 -14.87
C GLU A 202 29.41 9.09 -14.89
N PRO A 203 29.19 10.40 -14.66
CA PRO A 203 27.88 11.00 -14.85
C PRO A 203 27.35 10.76 -16.25
N LEU A 204 26.05 10.55 -16.36
CA LEU A 204 25.37 10.42 -17.64
C LEU A 204 25.56 11.70 -18.47
N GLU A 205 25.79 11.56 -19.77
CA GLU A 205 26.20 12.68 -20.63
C GLU A 205 25.04 13.64 -20.90
N ARG A 206 23.82 13.12 -20.85
CA ARG A 206 22.58 13.86 -21.10
C ARG A 206 21.65 13.76 -19.90
N ASP A 207 20.97 14.87 -19.60
CA ASP A 207 20.06 14.98 -18.44
C ASP A 207 18.85 14.03 -18.52
N CYS A 208 18.62 13.38 -19.68
CA CYS A 208 17.54 12.44 -19.97
C CYS A 208 17.93 10.96 -19.95
N GLU A 209 19.20 10.66 -19.77
CA GLU A 209 19.67 9.29 -19.60
C GLU A 209 19.36 8.83 -18.17
N TYR A 210 18.91 7.60 -17.99
CA TYR A 210 18.75 6.97 -16.67
C TYR A 210 19.06 5.47 -16.72
N TRP A 211 19.26 4.87 -15.55
CA TRP A 211 19.55 3.45 -15.41
C TRP A 211 18.26 2.63 -15.33
N SER A 212 17.95 1.89 -16.39
CA SER A 212 16.90 0.86 -16.39
C SER A 212 17.43 -0.42 -15.73
N THR A 213 16.66 -0.97 -14.80
CA THR A 213 17.04 -2.15 -14.01
C THR A 213 16.18 -3.36 -14.38
N TYR A 214 16.83 -4.49 -14.63
CA TYR A 214 16.19 -5.75 -14.97
C TYR A 214 16.61 -6.83 -13.97
N MET A 215 15.64 -7.59 -13.46
CA MET A 215 15.87 -8.75 -12.62
C MET A 215 15.44 -10.00 -13.37
N ASN A 216 16.33 -10.98 -13.50
CA ASN A 216 16.08 -12.23 -14.21
C ASN A 216 15.61 -12.06 -15.67
N GLY A 217 15.97 -10.93 -16.29
CA GLY A 217 15.60 -10.55 -17.66
C GLY A 217 14.30 -9.74 -17.76
N ASP A 218 13.58 -9.56 -16.66
CA ASP A 218 12.35 -8.77 -16.60
C ASP A 218 12.61 -7.39 -15.98
N MET A 219 11.99 -6.34 -16.52
CA MET A 219 12.15 -4.99 -15.97
C MET A 219 11.59 -4.93 -14.54
N MET A 220 12.39 -4.40 -13.61
CA MET A 220 11.99 -4.30 -12.21
C MET A 220 10.86 -3.28 -12.02
N GLN A 221 9.79 -3.71 -11.35
CA GLN A 221 8.61 -2.89 -11.04
C GLN A 221 8.72 -2.17 -9.68
N VAL A 222 9.77 -2.47 -8.93
CA VAL A 222 10.09 -1.86 -7.63
C VAL A 222 11.54 -1.38 -7.68
N GLY A 223 11.85 -0.35 -6.90
CA GLY A 223 13.23 0.11 -6.74
C GLY A 223 14.15 -1.00 -6.22
N LEU A 224 15.46 -0.86 -6.44
CA LEU A 224 16.46 -1.87 -6.08
C LEU A 224 16.42 -2.30 -4.60
N LEU A 225 15.99 -1.41 -3.70
CA LEU A 225 15.80 -1.72 -2.27
C LEU A 225 14.53 -2.54 -1.99
N GLY A 226 13.51 -2.43 -2.83
CA GLY A 226 12.24 -3.16 -2.68
C GLY A 226 12.29 -4.61 -3.17
N HIS A 227 13.43 -5.06 -3.68
CA HIS A 227 13.61 -6.43 -4.16
C HIS A 227 14.64 -7.18 -3.33
N THR A 228 14.16 -8.15 -2.56
CA THR A 228 15.01 -9.11 -1.83
C THR A 228 15.57 -10.15 -2.79
N VAL A 229 16.89 -10.31 -2.83
CA VAL A 229 17.55 -11.23 -3.77
C VAL A 229 17.36 -12.69 -3.38
N LYS A 230 17.38 -13.56 -4.39
CA LYS A 230 17.36 -15.02 -4.30
C LYS A 230 18.61 -15.62 -4.95
N ASP A 231 18.95 -16.85 -4.57
CA ASP A 231 20.10 -17.56 -5.14
C ASP A 231 19.91 -17.79 -6.65
N GLY A 232 20.88 -17.35 -7.43
CA GLY A 232 20.88 -17.45 -8.89
C GLY A 232 20.25 -16.26 -9.62
N ASP A 233 19.82 -15.21 -8.91
CA ASP A 233 19.27 -14.01 -9.54
C ASP A 233 20.27 -13.31 -10.47
N THR A 234 19.77 -12.70 -11.54
CA THR A 234 20.56 -11.87 -12.46
C THR A 234 20.03 -10.44 -12.50
N LEU A 235 20.81 -9.50 -11.96
CA LEU A 235 20.54 -8.06 -11.99
C LEU A 235 21.32 -7.42 -13.15
N GLU A 236 20.61 -6.81 -14.09
CA GLU A 236 21.18 -6.09 -15.22
C GLU A 236 20.76 -4.62 -15.19
N LEU A 237 21.74 -3.72 -15.36
CA LEU A 237 21.52 -2.29 -15.47
C LEU A 237 21.92 -1.80 -16.86
N VAL A 238 21.00 -1.12 -17.54
CA VAL A 238 21.22 -0.59 -18.88
C VAL A 238 20.89 0.89 -18.86
N VAL A 239 21.82 1.75 -19.27
CA VAL A 239 21.48 3.15 -19.52
C VAL A 239 20.57 3.21 -20.73
N ASP A 240 19.38 3.75 -20.53
CA ASP A 240 18.45 4.02 -21.62
C ASP A 240 18.92 5.27 -22.39
N ASP A 241 19.39 5.06 -23.63
CA ASP A 241 19.92 6.11 -24.51
C ASP A 241 18.85 6.69 -25.47
N SER A 242 17.58 6.58 -25.12
CA SER A 242 16.44 7.06 -25.93
C SER A 242 16.35 8.59 -26.06
N CYS A 243 17.33 9.33 -25.53
CA CYS A 243 17.48 10.76 -25.73
C CYS A 243 17.61 11.13 -27.23
N GLU A 244 16.83 12.11 -27.69
CA GLU A 244 16.88 12.61 -29.08
C GLU A 244 18.31 13.09 -29.46
N PRO A 245 18.81 12.81 -30.68
CA PRO A 245 20.13 13.26 -31.10
C PRO A 245 20.17 14.79 -31.19
N GLU A 246 21.12 15.43 -30.51
CA GLU A 246 21.29 16.89 -30.58
C GLU A 246 21.58 17.34 -32.02
N GLU A 247 20.72 18.24 -32.56
CA GLU A 247 21.01 18.89 -33.83
C GLU A 247 22.30 19.75 -33.69
N PRO A 248 23.27 19.61 -34.61
CA PRO A 248 24.49 20.38 -34.52
C PRO A 248 24.19 21.87 -34.73
N ALA A 249 24.59 22.68 -33.75
CA ALA A 249 24.38 24.12 -33.73
C ALA A 249 24.78 24.80 -35.06
N ASP A 250 23.82 25.55 -35.59
CA ASP A 250 23.84 26.30 -36.84
C ASP A 250 25.19 26.92 -37.20
N LYS A 251 25.62 26.69 -38.45
CA LYS A 251 26.46 27.63 -39.19
C LYS A 251 25.69 28.17 -40.38
N GLU A 252 25.40 29.45 -40.27
CA GLU A 252 24.82 30.36 -41.25
C GLU A 252 25.37 30.18 -42.68
N ASP A 253 24.43 30.27 -43.62
CA ASP A 253 24.52 30.81 -44.98
C ASP A 253 25.69 30.38 -45.90
N GLU A 254 25.35 29.66 -46.98
CA GLU A 254 25.55 30.18 -48.34
C GLU A 254 24.83 29.35 -49.44
N LYS A 255 24.15 30.08 -50.33
CA LYS A 255 23.50 29.63 -51.59
C LYS A 255 24.36 28.71 -52.47
N SER A 256 23.73 27.71 -53.09
CA SER A 256 23.79 27.51 -54.55
C SER A 256 22.89 26.38 -55.08
N GLU A 257 21.97 26.76 -55.97
CA GLU A 257 21.52 26.11 -57.22
C GLU A 257 21.36 24.57 -57.33
N GLU A 258 20.12 24.12 -57.54
CA GLU A 258 19.74 22.79 -58.06
C GLU A 258 20.27 22.53 -59.50
N PRO A 259 20.59 21.26 -59.80
CA PRO A 259 20.23 20.69 -61.11
C PRO A 259 19.60 19.27 -60.99
N PRO A 260 19.03 18.71 -62.08
CA PRO A 260 17.71 18.06 -62.07
C PRO A 260 17.70 16.55 -61.80
N VAL A 261 16.49 16.12 -61.43
CA VAL A 261 15.97 14.75 -61.26
C VAL A 261 16.51 13.72 -62.27
N ASN A 262 16.89 12.55 -61.77
CA ASN A 262 16.89 11.31 -62.55
C ASN A 262 16.18 10.20 -61.75
N GLU A 263 15.02 9.78 -62.24
CA GLU A 263 14.26 8.64 -61.74
C GLU A 263 15.03 7.33 -61.96
N LYS A 264 15.11 6.54 -60.89
CA LYS A 264 14.97 5.07 -60.79
C LYS A 264 16.06 4.48 -59.90
N ASP A 265 15.74 4.28 -58.63
CA ASP A 265 15.56 2.93 -58.11
C ASP A 265 14.65 2.96 -56.88
N LYS A 266 13.51 2.27 -57.00
CA LYS A 266 12.58 2.04 -55.89
C LYS A 266 13.19 0.99 -54.96
N LYS A 267 13.18 1.23 -53.65
CA LYS A 267 12.23 0.59 -52.72
C LYS A 267 12.47 0.94 -51.25
N LYS A 268 11.38 1.49 -50.69
CA LYS A 268 10.86 1.36 -49.32
C LYS A 268 11.51 2.24 -48.24
N ASP A 269 11.13 3.50 -48.28
CA ASP A 269 10.67 4.19 -47.09
C ASP A 269 9.45 3.43 -46.52
N LYS A 270 9.47 3.13 -45.22
CA LYS A 270 8.24 2.96 -44.43
C LYS A 270 7.97 4.31 -43.79
N GLU A 271 7.45 5.22 -44.61
CA GLU A 271 6.62 6.32 -44.13
C GLU A 271 5.31 5.66 -43.69
N GLN A 272 5.09 5.55 -42.38
CA GLN A 272 3.87 4.96 -41.83
C GLN A 272 2.76 5.99 -41.98
N VAL A 273 2.14 6.01 -43.16
CA VAL A 273 0.82 6.61 -43.34
C VAL A 273 -0.14 5.80 -42.47
N VAL A 274 -0.52 6.37 -41.32
CA VAL A 274 -1.59 5.84 -40.46
C VAL A 274 -2.84 5.71 -41.33
N ALA A 275 -3.32 4.49 -41.51
CA ALA A 275 -4.60 4.25 -42.14
C ALA A 275 -5.69 4.72 -41.16
N ASP A 276 -6.70 5.43 -41.66
CA ASP A 276 -7.95 5.77 -40.93
C ASP A 276 -8.55 4.47 -40.33
N LYS A 277 -8.18 4.14 -39.10
CA LYS A 277 -8.88 3.13 -38.30
C LYS A 277 -10.00 3.86 -37.59
N ASP A 278 -11.24 3.46 -37.86
CA ASP A 278 -12.42 4.01 -37.20
C ASP A 278 -12.29 3.77 -35.69
N TYR A 279 -12.46 4.81 -34.87
CA TYR A 279 -12.33 4.69 -33.41
C TYR A 279 -13.33 3.66 -32.83
N THR A 280 -14.46 3.45 -33.49
CA THR A 280 -15.44 2.42 -33.08
C THR A 280 -14.91 1.00 -33.30
N GLU A 281 -14.12 0.77 -34.35
CA GLU A 281 -13.43 -0.51 -34.56
C GLU A 281 -12.31 -0.71 -33.52
N ALA A 282 -11.57 0.35 -33.20
CA ALA A 282 -10.55 0.32 -32.16
C ALA A 282 -11.15 0.03 -30.77
N LEU A 283 -12.27 0.67 -30.44
CA LEU A 283 -13.00 0.47 -29.20
C LEU A 283 -13.50 -0.98 -29.06
N GLN A 284 -14.14 -1.51 -30.11
CA GLN A 284 -14.63 -2.89 -30.07
C GLN A 284 -13.49 -3.90 -29.95
N ALA A 285 -12.33 -3.63 -30.58
CA ALA A 285 -11.17 -4.51 -30.50
C ALA A 285 -10.62 -4.60 -29.06
N VAL A 286 -10.47 -3.46 -28.37
CA VAL A 286 -9.94 -3.47 -26.99
C VAL A 286 -10.94 -4.02 -25.97
N ILE A 287 -12.25 -3.77 -26.15
CA ILE A 287 -13.29 -4.41 -25.33
C ILE A 287 -13.21 -5.94 -25.48
N ASN A 288 -13.14 -6.44 -26.72
CA ASN A 288 -13.03 -7.88 -26.96
C ASN A 288 -11.76 -8.48 -26.35
N TYR A 289 -10.65 -7.74 -26.41
CA TYR A 289 -9.37 -8.14 -25.82
C TYR A 289 -9.49 -8.28 -24.30
N LEU A 290 -9.95 -7.24 -23.59
CA LEU A 290 -10.11 -7.26 -22.14
C LEU A 290 -11.12 -8.32 -21.67
N SER A 291 -12.25 -8.48 -22.36
CA SER A 291 -13.22 -9.53 -22.06
C SER A 291 -12.67 -10.95 -22.25
N SER A 292 -11.66 -11.13 -23.11
CA SER A 292 -11.02 -12.43 -23.33
C SER A 292 -9.81 -12.67 -22.42
N ASN A 293 -9.27 -11.62 -21.80
CA ASN A 293 -8.06 -11.65 -20.97
C ASN A 293 -8.31 -10.92 -19.63
N PRO A 294 -9.22 -11.42 -18.77
CA PRO A 294 -9.59 -10.73 -17.53
C PRO A 294 -8.42 -10.55 -16.54
N ALA A 295 -7.38 -11.38 -16.62
CA ALA A 295 -6.17 -11.22 -15.79
C ALA A 295 -5.32 -9.98 -16.15
N GLU A 296 -5.50 -9.41 -17.35
CA GLU A 296 -4.85 -8.17 -17.78
C GLU A 296 -5.76 -6.95 -17.59
N MET A 297 -6.96 -7.14 -17.01
CA MET A 297 -7.90 -6.07 -16.74
C MET A 297 -7.65 -5.51 -15.34
N ASP A 298 -7.25 -4.24 -15.28
CA ASP A 298 -7.17 -3.51 -14.01
C ASP A 298 -8.49 -2.74 -13.75
N TRP A 299 -8.49 -1.91 -12.71
CA TRP A 299 -9.66 -1.12 -12.34
C TRP A 299 -10.09 -0.08 -13.39
N TYR A 300 -9.17 0.43 -14.22
CA TYR A 300 -9.48 1.31 -15.35
C TYR A 300 -10.24 0.54 -16.44
N GLY A 301 -9.74 -0.64 -16.82
CA GLY A 301 -10.41 -1.50 -17.80
C GLY A 301 -11.77 -1.99 -17.31
N PHE A 302 -11.84 -2.42 -16.05
CA PHE A 302 -13.08 -2.84 -15.41
C PHE A 302 -14.14 -1.74 -15.46
N SER A 303 -13.78 -0.52 -15.03
CA SER A 303 -14.67 0.64 -15.04
C SER A 303 -15.04 1.06 -16.48
N ALA A 304 -14.11 0.94 -17.43
CA ALA A 304 -14.36 1.24 -18.84
C ALA A 304 -15.40 0.29 -19.45
N LEU A 305 -15.28 -1.02 -19.18
CA LEU A 305 -16.22 -2.02 -19.70
C LEU A 305 -17.61 -1.85 -19.10
N HIS A 306 -17.72 -1.58 -17.79
CA HIS A 306 -18.99 -1.22 -17.15
C HIS A 306 -19.58 0.06 -17.76
N SER A 307 -18.76 1.10 -17.97
CA SER A 307 -19.17 2.35 -18.61
C SER A 307 -19.63 2.17 -20.07
N ALA A 308 -19.08 1.18 -20.77
CA ALA A 308 -19.47 0.80 -22.12
C ALA A 308 -20.74 -0.09 -22.15
N GLY A 309 -21.24 -0.53 -20.99
CA GLY A 309 -22.34 -1.49 -20.89
C GLY A 309 -21.99 -2.88 -21.40
N ALA A 310 -20.70 -3.25 -21.35
CA ALA A 310 -20.25 -4.60 -21.68
C ALA A 310 -20.71 -5.60 -20.61
N ASP A 311 -20.84 -6.86 -21.01
CA ASP A 311 -21.13 -7.97 -20.09
C ASP A 311 -19.82 -8.42 -19.43
N VAL A 312 -19.57 -7.94 -18.22
CA VAL A 312 -18.35 -8.18 -17.43
C VAL A 312 -18.71 -8.83 -16.11
N SER A 313 -17.88 -9.77 -15.66
CA SER A 313 -18.02 -10.38 -14.34
C SER A 313 -17.75 -9.35 -13.24
N ASN A 314 -18.52 -9.39 -12.16
CA ASN A 314 -18.33 -8.49 -11.02
C ASN A 314 -17.24 -8.95 -10.04
N ASP A 315 -16.49 -10.02 -10.36
CA ASP A 315 -15.50 -10.64 -9.46
C ASP A 315 -14.56 -9.61 -8.80
N MET A 316 -14.02 -8.65 -9.57
CA MET A 316 -13.15 -7.60 -9.00
C MET A 316 -13.85 -6.75 -7.94
N ALA A 317 -15.13 -6.40 -8.14
CA ALA A 317 -15.90 -5.65 -7.17
C ALA A 317 -16.34 -6.51 -5.97
N GLU A 318 -16.59 -7.80 -6.19
CA GLU A 318 -16.91 -8.76 -5.13
C GLU A 318 -15.68 -9.02 -4.24
N GLU A 319 -14.50 -9.16 -4.82
CA GLU A 319 -13.22 -9.27 -4.11
C GLU A 319 -12.92 -8.00 -3.29
N VAL A 320 -13.10 -6.82 -3.90
CA VAL A 320 -12.97 -5.55 -3.17
C VAL A 320 -13.97 -5.52 -2.02
N ALA A 321 -15.26 -5.79 -2.27
CA ALA A 321 -16.28 -5.79 -1.23
C ALA A 321 -15.95 -6.76 -0.09
N ALA A 322 -15.43 -7.95 -0.39
CA ALA A 322 -15.02 -8.95 0.61
C ALA A 322 -13.80 -8.49 1.44
N SER A 323 -12.90 -7.70 0.85
CA SER A 323 -11.73 -7.15 1.56
C SER A 323 -12.08 -6.00 2.52
N ILE A 324 -13.24 -5.35 2.35
CA ILE A 324 -13.68 -4.27 3.24
C ILE A 324 -14.32 -4.87 4.49
N ASN A 325 -13.56 -4.88 5.58
CA ASN A 325 -13.98 -5.35 6.91
C ASN A 325 -13.45 -4.37 7.98
N ASP A 326 -13.72 -4.64 9.26
CA ASP A 326 -13.39 -3.71 10.36
C ASP A 326 -11.87 -3.42 10.48
N ASP A 327 -11.01 -4.27 9.93
CA ASP A 327 -9.54 -4.10 9.88
C ASP A 327 -9.05 -3.38 8.61
N TYR A 328 -9.95 -3.09 7.66
CA TYR A 328 -9.60 -2.44 6.42
C TYR A 328 -9.02 -1.04 6.68
N SER A 329 -7.80 -0.84 6.18
CA SER A 329 -7.14 0.45 6.13
C SER A 329 -6.55 0.64 4.74
N GLY A 330 -6.56 1.89 4.25
CA GLY A 330 -6.01 2.23 2.95
C GLY A 330 -5.77 3.72 2.87
N ASN A 331 -4.84 4.15 2.03
CA ASN A 331 -4.65 5.58 1.78
C ASN A 331 -5.77 6.14 0.89
N ALA A 332 -5.86 7.47 0.78
CA ALA A 332 -6.92 8.14 0.00
C ALA A 332 -7.04 7.62 -1.45
N THR A 333 -5.92 7.30 -2.11
CA THR A 333 -5.93 6.78 -3.49
C THR A 333 -6.53 5.37 -3.56
N GLU A 334 -6.15 4.51 -2.63
CA GLU A 334 -6.65 3.13 -2.56
C GLU A 334 -8.14 3.07 -2.24
N ILE A 335 -8.58 3.84 -1.22
CA ILE A 335 -10.00 3.93 -0.88
C ILE A 335 -10.81 4.48 -2.06
N ALA A 336 -10.32 5.53 -2.74
CA ALA A 336 -10.98 6.10 -3.90
C ALA A 336 -11.09 5.10 -5.07
N LYS A 337 -10.02 4.34 -5.36
CA LYS A 337 -10.03 3.26 -6.35
C LYS A 337 -11.09 2.21 -6.02
N ASN A 338 -11.12 1.75 -4.77
CA ASN A 338 -12.09 0.74 -4.33
C ASN A 338 -13.54 1.23 -4.44
N ILE A 339 -13.81 2.49 -4.08
CA ILE A 339 -15.13 3.12 -4.31
C ILE A 339 -15.49 3.11 -5.80
N ILE A 340 -14.56 3.46 -6.70
CA ILE A 340 -14.82 3.49 -8.14
C ILE A 340 -15.12 2.08 -8.68
N ILE A 341 -14.36 1.06 -8.28
CA ILE A 341 -14.60 -0.34 -8.65
C ILE A 341 -16.01 -0.75 -8.21
N LEU A 342 -16.33 -0.57 -6.93
CA LEU A 342 -17.62 -0.92 -6.34
C LEU A 342 -18.78 -0.23 -7.08
N THR A 343 -18.67 1.08 -7.27
CA THR A 343 -19.72 1.87 -7.94
C THR A 343 -19.89 1.52 -9.42
N SER A 344 -18.82 1.16 -10.12
CA SER A 344 -18.93 0.72 -11.52
C SER A 344 -19.73 -0.58 -11.67
N ALA A 345 -19.62 -1.48 -10.69
CA ALA A 345 -20.39 -2.73 -10.63
C ALA A 345 -21.81 -2.54 -10.06
N GLY A 346 -22.08 -1.40 -9.44
CA GLY A 346 -23.39 -1.04 -8.90
C GLY A 346 -23.49 -1.05 -7.37
N TYR A 347 -22.41 -1.35 -6.65
CA TYR A 347 -22.41 -1.40 -5.19
C TYR A 347 -22.40 0.01 -4.58
N ASP A 348 -23.13 0.18 -3.47
CA ASP A 348 -23.17 1.42 -2.73
C ASP A 348 -22.02 1.48 -1.71
N ALA A 349 -20.96 2.22 -2.03
CA ALA A 349 -19.80 2.41 -1.16
C ALA A 349 -20.06 3.14 0.18
N THR A 350 -21.29 3.59 0.47
CA THR A 350 -21.65 4.08 1.81
C THR A 350 -21.95 2.97 2.81
N ASP A 351 -22.14 1.74 2.34
CA ASP A 351 -22.39 0.57 3.17
C ASP A 351 -21.85 -0.69 2.48
N ILE A 352 -20.58 -0.99 2.76
CA ILE A 352 -19.94 -2.25 2.37
C ILE A 352 -19.59 -2.98 3.66
N ASN A 353 -20.30 -4.07 3.95
CA ASN A 353 -20.16 -4.83 5.19
C ASN A 353 -20.29 -3.96 6.47
N GLY A 354 -21.16 -2.93 6.44
CA GLY A 354 -21.33 -1.99 7.56
C GLY A 354 -20.35 -0.82 7.57
N ILE A 355 -19.46 -0.72 6.58
CA ILE A 355 -18.41 0.31 6.50
C ILE A 355 -18.74 1.34 5.42
N ASN A 356 -18.63 2.61 5.80
CA ASN A 356 -18.83 3.75 4.92
C ASN A 356 -17.50 4.24 4.33
N LEU A 357 -17.14 3.74 3.16
CA LEU A 357 -15.89 4.12 2.49
C LEU A 357 -15.84 5.61 2.11
N ILE A 358 -16.99 6.26 1.88
CA ILE A 358 -17.06 7.70 1.59
C ILE A 358 -16.63 8.51 2.82
N GLU A 359 -17.07 8.10 4.01
CA GLU A 359 -16.66 8.74 5.26
C GLU A 359 -15.19 8.48 5.58
N MET A 360 -14.70 7.26 5.34
CA MET A 360 -13.28 6.93 5.49
C MET A 360 -12.42 7.80 4.56
N LEU A 361 -12.72 7.82 3.26
CA LEU A 361 -12.01 8.61 2.26
C LEU A 361 -11.93 10.08 2.66
N LEU A 362 -13.05 10.69 3.05
CA LEU A 362 -13.11 12.12 3.36
C LEU A 362 -12.48 12.50 4.71
N ASN A 363 -12.03 11.53 5.50
CA ASN A 363 -11.22 11.75 6.70
C ASN A 363 -9.72 11.48 6.49
N GLU A 364 -9.33 10.95 5.33
CA GLU A 364 -7.94 10.69 5.00
C GLU A 364 -7.13 11.96 4.72
N LYS A 365 -5.80 11.82 4.83
CA LYS A 365 -4.88 12.89 4.43
C LYS A 365 -4.73 12.88 2.91
N MET A 366 -4.92 14.04 2.28
CA MET A 366 -4.79 14.24 0.83
C MET A 366 -3.77 15.33 0.48
N PRO A 367 -2.47 15.16 0.80
CA PRO A 367 -1.44 16.14 0.45
C PRO A 367 -1.15 16.23 -1.06
N LEU A 368 -1.48 15.20 -1.84
CA LEU A 368 -1.05 15.08 -3.23
C LEU A 368 -2.18 15.36 -4.23
N SER A 369 -1.81 15.88 -5.41
CA SER A 369 -2.74 16.25 -6.47
C SER A 369 -3.57 15.08 -6.98
N ASN A 370 -2.97 13.89 -7.12
CA ASN A 370 -3.65 12.67 -7.53
C ASN A 370 -4.68 12.19 -6.48
N GLN A 371 -4.40 12.31 -5.18
CA GLN A 371 -5.32 11.94 -4.11
C GLN A 371 -6.58 12.80 -4.15
N LEU A 372 -6.44 14.12 -4.36
CA LEU A 372 -7.59 15.03 -4.51
C LEU A 372 -8.43 14.69 -5.75
N VAL A 373 -7.77 14.40 -6.87
CA VAL A 373 -8.42 14.00 -8.13
C VAL A 373 -9.22 12.71 -7.97
N TYR A 374 -8.60 11.62 -7.48
CA TYR A 374 -9.29 10.35 -7.31
C TYR A 374 -10.39 10.46 -6.26
N SER A 375 -10.18 11.21 -5.19
CA SER A 375 -11.22 11.41 -4.17
C SER A 375 -12.46 12.09 -4.75
N LEU A 376 -12.27 13.11 -5.61
CA LEU A 376 -13.37 13.80 -6.27
C LEU A 376 -14.11 12.86 -7.25
N LEU A 377 -13.38 12.05 -8.03
CA LEU A 377 -13.97 11.04 -8.91
C LEU A 377 -14.78 10.00 -8.12
N ALA A 378 -14.25 9.50 -7.01
CA ALA A 378 -14.90 8.50 -6.17
C ALA A 378 -16.20 9.03 -5.54
N ILE A 379 -16.20 10.23 -4.94
CA ILE A 379 -17.43 10.78 -4.37
C ILE A 379 -18.45 11.18 -5.44
N ASP A 380 -18.01 11.46 -6.66
CA ASP A 380 -18.90 11.81 -7.77
C ASP A 380 -19.44 10.61 -8.54
N SER A 381 -18.86 9.41 -8.33
CA SER A 381 -19.20 8.24 -9.15
C SER A 381 -20.65 7.82 -9.04
N PHE A 382 -21.23 7.93 -7.85
CA PHE A 382 -22.67 7.83 -7.57
C PHE A 382 -23.27 9.13 -7.01
N ASN A 383 -22.56 10.25 -7.15
CA ASN A 383 -22.95 11.55 -6.59
C ASN A 383 -23.23 11.46 -5.07
N TYR A 384 -22.29 10.87 -4.34
CA TYR A 384 -22.37 10.65 -2.91
C TYR A 384 -22.51 11.98 -2.12
N PRO A 385 -23.41 12.02 -1.12
CA PRO A 385 -23.47 13.15 -0.20
C PRO A 385 -22.23 13.17 0.68
N THR A 386 -21.75 14.36 1.01
CA THR A 386 -20.67 14.53 1.99
C THR A 386 -21.19 14.21 3.40
N PRO A 387 -20.63 13.20 4.11
CA PRO A 387 -21.03 12.89 5.48
C PRO A 387 -20.71 14.03 6.45
N GLU A 388 -21.56 14.23 7.47
CA GLU A 388 -21.35 15.29 8.46
C GLU A 388 -20.08 15.04 9.29
N GLY A 389 -19.25 16.07 9.47
CA GLY A 389 -18.09 16.01 10.37
C GLY A 389 -16.80 15.49 9.75
N THR A 390 -16.82 15.14 8.46
CA THR A 390 -15.63 14.77 7.68
C THR A 390 -14.64 15.93 7.53
N VAL A 391 -13.35 15.60 7.45
CA VAL A 391 -12.26 16.59 7.28
C VAL A 391 -12.39 17.33 5.96
N TRP A 392 -12.65 16.58 4.89
CA TRP A 392 -12.79 17.10 3.53
C TRP A 392 -14.24 17.20 3.10
N THR A 393 -14.56 18.30 2.45
CA THR A 393 -15.79 18.50 1.68
C THR A 393 -15.46 18.55 0.19
N ARG A 394 -16.47 18.30 -0.65
CA ARG A 394 -16.36 18.45 -2.10
C ARG A 394 -15.80 19.82 -2.51
N ASP A 395 -16.33 20.89 -1.93
CA ASP A 395 -15.85 22.26 -2.20
C ASP A 395 -14.39 22.46 -1.78
N SER A 396 -13.99 21.96 -0.60
CA SER A 396 -12.59 22.09 -0.15
C SER A 396 -11.60 21.26 -0.96
N ILE A 397 -12.01 20.10 -1.50
CA ILE A 397 -11.18 19.30 -2.41
C ILE A 397 -10.97 20.07 -3.73
N ILE A 398 -12.04 20.65 -4.27
CA ILE A 398 -11.97 21.49 -5.48
C ILE A 398 -11.06 22.69 -5.24
N GLU A 399 -11.27 23.43 -4.15
CA GLU A 399 -10.43 24.58 -3.80
C GLU A 399 -8.96 24.20 -3.65
N ALA A 400 -8.65 23.13 -2.90
CA ALA A 400 -7.28 22.66 -2.73
C ALA A 400 -6.62 22.24 -4.05
N PHE A 401 -7.37 21.56 -4.93
CA PHE A 401 -6.85 21.17 -6.24
C PHE A 401 -6.65 22.36 -7.19
N LEU A 402 -7.53 23.36 -7.15
CA LEU A 402 -7.35 24.61 -7.89
C LEU A 402 -6.12 25.40 -7.41
N GLU A 403 -5.81 25.38 -6.11
CA GLU A 403 -4.61 26.01 -5.56
C GLU A 403 -3.30 25.36 -6.05
N MET A 404 -3.37 24.10 -6.51
CA MET A 404 -2.23 23.37 -7.10
C MET A 404 -2.05 23.65 -8.61
N GLU A 405 -2.89 24.48 -9.24
CA GLU A 405 -2.74 24.80 -10.66
C GLU A 405 -1.41 25.54 -10.90
N LEU A 406 -0.67 25.08 -11.90
CA LEU A 406 0.59 25.70 -12.30
C LEU A 406 0.35 26.97 -13.12
N ASP A 407 1.30 27.91 -13.08
CA ASP A 407 1.25 29.17 -13.85
C ASP A 407 1.09 28.95 -15.36
N ALA A 408 1.59 27.82 -15.87
CA ALA A 408 1.46 27.41 -17.27
C ALA A 408 0.03 26.95 -17.65
N GLY A 409 -0.84 26.73 -16.66
CA GLY A 409 -2.17 26.14 -16.78
C GLY A 409 -2.12 24.61 -16.72
N GLY A 410 -3.00 23.99 -15.94
CA GLY A 410 -2.97 22.54 -15.69
C GLY A 410 -2.20 22.19 -14.41
N TRP A 411 -1.95 20.90 -14.21
CA TRP A 411 -1.45 20.34 -12.96
C TRP A 411 -0.33 19.34 -13.20
N SER A 412 0.45 19.08 -12.15
CA SER A 412 1.45 18.02 -12.15
C SER A 412 1.46 17.32 -10.79
N PHE A 413 2.09 16.15 -10.75
CA PHE A 413 2.44 15.48 -9.51
C PHE A 413 3.72 16.08 -8.91
N PHE A 414 4.69 16.39 -9.78
CA PHE A 414 5.93 17.09 -9.45
C PHE A 414 6.31 18.13 -10.52
N GLY A 415 7.12 19.12 -10.13
CA GLY A 415 7.70 20.10 -11.04
C GLY A 415 6.75 21.23 -11.47
N GLU A 416 7.28 22.13 -12.29
CA GLU A 416 6.58 23.37 -12.70
C GLU A 416 5.95 23.27 -14.11
N ARG A 417 6.04 22.11 -14.76
CA ARG A 417 5.43 21.84 -16.06
C ARG A 417 4.16 20.98 -15.87
N PRO A 418 3.04 21.33 -16.50
CA PRO A 418 1.84 20.49 -16.48
C PRO A 418 2.11 19.10 -17.06
N SER A 419 1.81 18.07 -16.27
CA SER A 419 1.78 16.68 -16.73
C SER A 419 0.47 16.47 -17.52
N PRO A 420 0.51 15.95 -18.75
CA PRO A 420 -0.62 15.40 -19.49
C PRO A 420 -1.48 14.43 -18.68
N ASP A 421 -0.87 13.51 -17.92
CA ASP A 421 -1.60 12.53 -17.11
C ASP A 421 -2.43 13.22 -16.02
N ILE A 422 -1.77 13.98 -15.14
CA ILE A 422 -2.45 14.66 -14.02
C ILE A 422 -3.40 15.74 -14.52
N THR A 423 -3.03 16.46 -15.58
CA THR A 423 -3.92 17.46 -16.18
C THR A 423 -5.14 16.81 -16.82
N GLY A 424 -4.98 15.67 -17.50
CA GLY A 424 -6.08 14.89 -18.06
C GLY A 424 -7.07 14.43 -17.00
N MET A 425 -6.57 13.85 -15.90
CA MET A 425 -7.42 13.44 -14.78
C MET A 425 -8.05 14.64 -14.06
N GLY A 426 -7.33 15.77 -13.93
CA GLY A 426 -7.87 17.00 -13.38
C GLY A 426 -9.03 17.58 -14.20
N LEU A 427 -8.91 17.57 -15.54
CA LEU A 427 -10.00 17.93 -16.45
C LEU A 427 -11.23 17.04 -16.25
N LEU A 428 -11.03 15.73 -16.10
CA LEU A 428 -12.09 14.77 -15.83
C LEU A 428 -12.79 15.06 -14.50
N ALA A 429 -12.03 15.15 -13.40
CA ALA A 429 -12.55 15.33 -12.05
C ALA A 429 -13.29 16.67 -11.88
N LEU A 430 -12.77 17.74 -12.48
CA LEU A 430 -13.40 19.07 -12.41
C LEU A 430 -14.55 19.28 -13.41
N SER A 431 -14.75 18.38 -14.36
CA SER A 431 -15.75 18.53 -15.44
C SER A 431 -17.17 18.78 -14.93
N ALA A 432 -17.54 18.15 -13.80
CA ALA A 432 -18.84 18.28 -13.17
C ALA A 432 -19.13 19.68 -12.59
N TYR A 433 -18.07 20.47 -12.40
CA TYR A 433 -18.07 21.74 -11.67
C TYR A 433 -17.85 22.95 -12.59
N ALA A 434 -17.93 22.75 -13.91
CA ALA A 434 -17.69 23.79 -14.91
C ALA A 434 -18.70 24.96 -14.88
N ASP A 435 -19.77 24.89 -14.08
CA ASP A 435 -20.67 26.01 -13.80
C ASP A 435 -20.05 27.04 -12.84
N ASP A 436 -19.07 26.63 -12.02
CA ASP A 436 -18.25 27.54 -11.25
C ASP A 436 -17.27 28.29 -12.17
N ALA A 437 -17.22 29.61 -12.04
CA ALA A 437 -16.45 30.46 -12.94
C ALA A 437 -14.92 30.26 -12.79
N ASP A 438 -14.44 29.98 -11.58
CA ASP A 438 -13.02 29.78 -11.31
C ASP A 438 -12.58 28.40 -11.80
N VAL A 439 -13.39 27.36 -11.54
CA VAL A 439 -13.18 26.03 -12.12
C VAL A 439 -13.18 26.10 -13.65
N LYS A 440 -14.18 26.74 -14.25
CA LYS A 440 -14.27 26.88 -15.71
C LYS A 440 -13.03 27.56 -16.29
N ALA A 441 -12.52 28.58 -15.61
CA ALA A 441 -11.33 29.29 -16.05
C ALA A 441 -10.07 28.43 -15.95
N ALA A 442 -9.94 27.59 -14.92
CA ALA A 442 -8.84 26.63 -14.79
C ALA A 442 -8.91 25.54 -15.87
N LEU A 443 -10.11 24.95 -16.11
CA LEU A 443 -10.35 24.01 -17.20
C LEU A 443 -9.94 24.58 -18.56
N ASP A 444 -10.31 25.83 -18.86
CA ASP A 444 -9.94 26.49 -20.12
C ASP A 444 -8.42 26.72 -20.26
N ARG A 445 -7.72 26.99 -19.15
CA ARG A 445 -6.26 27.12 -19.14
C ARG A 445 -5.59 25.76 -19.35
N ALA A 446 -6.05 24.73 -18.66
CA ALA A 446 -5.56 23.36 -18.76
C ALA A 446 -5.72 22.81 -20.19
N VAL A 447 -6.91 22.93 -20.81
CA VAL A 447 -7.12 22.52 -22.22
C VAL A 447 -6.16 23.24 -23.16
N LYS A 448 -5.94 24.54 -22.96
CA LYS A 448 -5.01 25.33 -23.77
C LYS A 448 -3.56 24.91 -23.55
N ALA A 449 -3.17 24.58 -22.33
CA ALA A 449 -1.84 24.07 -22.00
C ALA A 449 -1.59 22.75 -22.72
N MET A 450 -2.54 21.80 -22.65
CA MET A 450 -2.46 20.52 -23.34
C MET A 450 -2.35 20.67 -24.86
N SER A 451 -3.20 21.50 -25.47
CA SER A 451 -3.11 21.80 -26.92
C SER A 451 -1.76 22.39 -27.32
N LYS A 452 -1.15 23.23 -26.46
CA LYS A 452 0.17 23.82 -26.70
C LYS A 452 1.31 22.81 -26.51
N GLN A 453 1.17 21.89 -25.57
CA GLN A 453 2.19 20.91 -25.19
C GLN A 453 2.22 19.69 -26.13
N GLN A 454 1.10 19.39 -26.81
CA GLN A 454 1.04 18.32 -27.79
C GLN A 454 2.13 18.49 -28.87
N GLY A 455 2.96 17.47 -29.02
CA GLY A 455 4.10 17.44 -29.94
C GLY A 455 3.69 17.15 -31.38
N ASP A 456 4.62 17.34 -32.31
CA ASP A 456 4.36 17.28 -33.75
C ASP A 456 3.91 15.90 -34.25
N LYS A 457 4.17 14.83 -33.49
CA LYS A 457 3.67 13.46 -33.75
C LYS A 457 2.21 13.24 -33.34
N GLY A 458 1.55 14.24 -32.75
CA GLY A 458 0.15 14.17 -32.34
C GLY A 458 -0.08 13.71 -30.90
N GLY A 459 0.94 13.32 -30.15
CA GLY A 459 0.86 12.95 -28.73
C GLY A 459 1.61 13.90 -27.80
N TYR A 460 1.96 13.40 -26.62
CA TYR A 460 2.73 14.12 -25.62
C TYR A 460 4.06 13.42 -25.43
N ASP A 461 5.15 14.16 -25.62
CA ASP A 461 6.49 13.68 -25.38
C ASP A 461 6.83 13.89 -23.91
N GLU A 462 6.81 12.80 -23.14
CA GLU A 462 7.13 12.80 -21.72
C GLU A 462 8.27 11.83 -21.44
N GLU A 463 9.40 12.42 -21.05
CA GLU A 463 10.62 11.70 -20.69
C GLU A 463 10.38 10.68 -19.57
N PHE A 464 9.57 11.02 -18.57
CA PHE A 464 9.17 10.10 -17.50
C PHE A 464 8.46 8.84 -18.01
N ASN A 465 7.78 8.93 -19.15
CA ASN A 465 7.06 7.84 -19.80
C ASN A 465 7.83 7.30 -21.02
N GLY A 466 9.15 7.55 -21.15
CA GLY A 466 9.96 7.07 -22.28
C GLY A 466 9.63 7.72 -23.63
N GLY A 467 8.91 8.85 -23.63
CA GLY A 467 8.57 9.64 -24.81
C GLY A 467 7.07 9.73 -25.09
N TYR A 468 6.67 9.47 -26.34
CA TYR A 468 5.27 9.50 -26.75
C TYR A 468 4.55 8.23 -26.33
N SER A 469 3.94 8.20 -25.15
CA SER A 469 3.22 7.04 -24.64
C SER A 469 1.73 7.02 -25.02
N ALA A 470 1.14 5.82 -25.06
CA ALA A 470 -0.30 5.65 -25.20
C ALA A 470 -1.06 6.22 -23.99
N GLU A 471 -0.52 6.04 -22.79
CA GLU A 471 -1.10 6.42 -21.51
C GLU A 471 -1.31 7.93 -21.39
N SER A 472 -0.29 8.75 -21.69
CA SER A 472 -0.40 10.21 -21.65
C SER A 472 -1.44 10.73 -22.66
N ALA A 473 -1.48 10.13 -23.86
CA ALA A 473 -2.49 10.47 -24.86
C ALA A 473 -3.90 10.07 -24.40
N ALA A 474 -4.04 8.88 -23.80
CA ALA A 474 -5.29 8.37 -23.25
C ALA A 474 -5.84 9.28 -22.15
N MET A 475 -5.03 9.66 -21.16
CA MET A 475 -5.45 10.53 -20.05
C MET A 475 -5.94 11.89 -20.52
N VAL A 476 -5.26 12.50 -21.49
CA VAL A 476 -5.73 13.77 -22.05
C VAL A 476 -7.02 13.58 -22.86
N ILE A 477 -7.17 12.50 -23.64
CA ILE A 477 -8.42 12.21 -24.35
C ILE A 477 -9.60 12.05 -23.37
N ILE A 478 -9.40 11.35 -22.25
CA ILE A 478 -10.40 11.19 -21.19
C ILE A 478 -10.83 12.56 -20.65
N GLY A 479 -9.86 13.39 -20.26
CA GLY A 479 -10.11 14.73 -19.74
C GLY A 479 -10.82 15.65 -20.74
N LEU A 480 -10.36 15.70 -21.99
CA LEU A 480 -10.96 16.50 -23.05
C LEU A 480 -12.41 16.08 -23.33
N SER A 481 -12.66 14.78 -23.39
CA SER A 481 -13.99 14.22 -23.62
C SER A 481 -14.96 14.67 -22.52
N ALA A 482 -14.51 14.64 -21.26
CA ALA A 482 -15.32 15.07 -20.12
C ALA A 482 -15.68 16.56 -20.14
N VAL A 483 -14.77 17.43 -20.57
CA VAL A 483 -15.02 18.88 -20.70
C VAL A 483 -15.62 19.29 -22.05
N GLY A 484 -15.98 18.33 -22.90
CA GLY A 484 -16.66 18.55 -24.16
C GLY A 484 -15.77 19.06 -25.29
N VAL A 485 -14.46 18.80 -25.23
CA VAL A 485 -13.48 19.18 -26.25
C VAL A 485 -13.13 17.96 -27.11
N ASP A 486 -13.22 18.12 -28.42
CA ASP A 486 -12.96 17.05 -29.38
C ASP A 486 -11.45 16.84 -29.58
N ALA A 487 -10.94 15.65 -29.25
CA ALA A 487 -9.55 15.24 -29.45
C ALA A 487 -9.13 15.20 -30.94
N THR A 488 -10.09 15.27 -31.87
CA THR A 488 -9.85 15.38 -33.33
C THR A 488 -9.95 16.81 -33.85
N SER A 489 -10.15 17.80 -32.97
CA SER A 489 -10.26 19.21 -33.37
C SER A 489 -8.94 19.79 -33.88
N ASP A 490 -9.02 20.91 -34.60
CA ASP A 490 -7.84 21.67 -35.06
C ASP A 490 -6.87 22.03 -33.91
N ALA A 491 -7.37 22.21 -32.69
CA ALA A 491 -6.55 22.51 -31.52
C ALA A 491 -5.68 21.32 -31.08
N PHE A 492 -6.14 20.10 -31.34
CA PHE A 492 -5.48 18.84 -30.98
C PHE A 492 -4.99 18.06 -32.22
N THR A 493 -4.77 18.78 -33.33
CA THR A 493 -4.23 18.22 -34.57
C THR A 493 -2.89 18.86 -34.90
N LYS A 494 -1.85 18.04 -35.03
CA LYS A 494 -0.49 18.44 -35.42
C LYS A 494 -0.11 17.80 -36.76
N SER A 495 1.13 17.95 -37.19
CA SER A 495 1.59 17.41 -38.48
C SER A 495 1.50 15.89 -38.58
N GLY A 496 1.67 15.17 -37.46
CA GLY A 496 1.62 13.72 -37.38
C GLY A 496 0.22 13.13 -37.24
N GLY A 497 -0.83 13.95 -37.16
CA GLY A 497 -2.20 13.52 -36.93
C GLY A 497 -2.84 14.20 -35.73
N ASN A 498 -4.09 13.82 -35.45
CA ASN A 498 -4.78 14.26 -34.23
C ASN A 498 -4.50 13.33 -33.04
N LEU A 499 -4.89 13.78 -31.83
CA LEU A 499 -4.57 13.07 -30.60
C LEU A 499 -5.21 11.66 -30.53
N LEU A 500 -6.41 11.50 -31.07
CA LEU A 500 -7.09 10.20 -31.12
C LEU A 500 -6.42 9.25 -32.10
N GLU A 501 -6.05 9.73 -33.28
CA GLU A 501 -5.27 8.96 -34.26
C GLU A 501 -3.93 8.51 -33.66
N HIS A 502 -3.29 9.40 -32.88
CA HIS A 502 -2.06 9.09 -32.17
C HIS A 502 -2.27 7.92 -31.21
N LEU A 503 -3.26 7.98 -30.30
CA LEU A 503 -3.59 6.87 -29.39
C LEU A 503 -3.87 5.56 -30.16
N ILE A 504 -4.72 5.60 -31.19
CA ILE A 504 -5.11 4.40 -31.95
C ILE A 504 -3.89 3.75 -32.65
N SER A 505 -2.84 4.52 -32.94
CA SER A 505 -1.62 3.99 -33.57
C SER A 505 -0.83 3.00 -32.68
N PHE A 506 -1.06 3.03 -31.36
CA PHE A 506 -0.48 2.08 -30.40
C PHE A 506 -1.27 0.77 -30.31
N GLN A 507 -2.46 0.69 -30.90
CA GLN A 507 -3.25 -0.53 -30.85
C GLN A 507 -2.68 -1.62 -31.76
N MET A 508 -2.40 -2.78 -31.19
CA MET A 508 -1.91 -3.97 -31.87
C MET A 508 -3.03 -4.69 -32.64
N GLU A 509 -2.67 -5.69 -33.46
CA GLU A 509 -3.62 -6.42 -34.31
C GLU A 509 -4.70 -7.18 -33.52
N ASP A 510 -4.38 -7.63 -32.31
CA ASP A 510 -5.29 -8.36 -31.42
C ASP A 510 -6.21 -7.46 -30.58
N GLY A 511 -6.02 -6.13 -30.65
CA GLY A 511 -6.79 -5.15 -29.90
C GLY A 511 -6.12 -4.63 -28.63
N SER A 512 -5.01 -5.24 -28.20
CA SER A 512 -4.17 -4.73 -27.10
C SER A 512 -3.48 -3.43 -27.49
N PHE A 513 -2.89 -2.75 -26.51
CA PHE A 513 -2.10 -1.53 -26.71
C PHE A 513 -0.70 -1.72 -26.16
N LYS A 514 0.27 -1.09 -26.83
CA LYS A 514 1.64 -0.97 -26.35
C LYS A 514 1.89 0.38 -25.70
N HIS A 515 2.95 0.47 -24.90
CA HIS A 515 3.32 1.69 -24.19
C HIS A 515 3.92 2.72 -25.15
N LEU A 516 4.99 2.36 -25.88
CA LEU A 516 5.67 3.22 -26.86
C LEU A 516 5.43 2.77 -28.31
N PRO A 517 5.58 3.67 -29.31
CA PRO A 517 5.35 3.33 -30.72
C PRO A 517 6.28 2.26 -31.26
N GLU A 518 7.46 2.08 -30.67
CA GLU A 518 8.48 1.12 -31.13
C GLU A 518 8.39 -0.23 -30.40
N ASP A 519 7.52 -0.36 -29.39
CA ASP A 519 7.38 -1.60 -28.65
C ASP A 519 6.75 -2.71 -29.51
N ASP A 520 7.27 -3.92 -29.32
CA ASP A 520 6.78 -5.15 -29.95
C ASP A 520 5.84 -5.95 -29.03
N VAL A 521 5.63 -5.50 -27.78
CA VAL A 521 4.81 -6.15 -26.75
C VAL A 521 3.73 -5.19 -26.21
N SER A 522 2.64 -5.76 -25.68
CA SER A 522 1.57 -4.98 -25.06
C SER A 522 1.93 -4.52 -23.64
N SER A 523 1.27 -3.47 -23.17
CA SER A 523 1.36 -2.93 -21.81
C SER A 523 -0.01 -2.98 -21.15
N VAL A 524 -0.10 -3.57 -19.94
CA VAL A 524 -1.33 -3.63 -19.16
C VAL A 524 -1.88 -2.22 -18.91
N PHE A 525 -1.03 -1.26 -18.57
CA PHE A 525 -1.45 0.13 -18.36
C PHE A 525 -1.99 0.76 -19.66
N ALA A 526 -1.28 0.60 -20.78
CA ALA A 526 -1.70 1.12 -22.07
C ALA A 526 -3.04 0.53 -22.53
N ILE A 527 -3.26 -0.77 -22.33
CA ILE A 527 -4.51 -1.45 -22.68
C ILE A 527 -5.68 -0.84 -21.92
N ASN A 528 -5.57 -0.77 -20.59
CA ASN A 528 -6.69 -0.37 -19.73
C ASN A 528 -7.00 1.13 -19.83
N GLN A 529 -5.98 1.98 -19.88
CA GLN A 529 -6.17 3.43 -20.07
C GLN A 529 -6.62 3.76 -21.50
N GLY A 530 -6.08 3.07 -22.51
CA GLY A 530 -6.53 3.19 -23.89
C GLY A 530 -7.99 2.77 -24.06
N ALA A 531 -8.43 1.70 -23.39
CA ALA A 531 -9.83 1.30 -23.34
C ALA A 531 -10.71 2.40 -22.71
N LEU A 532 -10.33 2.91 -21.54
CA LEU A 532 -11.07 3.98 -20.87
C LEU A 532 -11.16 5.24 -21.75
N ALA A 533 -10.07 5.62 -22.43
CA ALA A 533 -10.05 6.78 -23.32
C ALA A 533 -10.97 6.62 -24.53
N LEU A 534 -11.00 5.45 -25.16
CA LEU A 534 -11.91 5.17 -26.27
C LEU A 534 -13.38 5.15 -25.81
N VAL A 535 -13.67 4.61 -24.62
CA VAL A 535 -15.01 4.67 -24.02
C VAL A 535 -15.40 6.11 -23.70
N ALA A 536 -14.53 6.89 -23.08
CA ALA A 536 -14.78 8.29 -22.77
C ALA A 536 -15.05 9.12 -24.05
N TYR A 537 -14.27 8.87 -25.10
CA TYR A 537 -14.47 9.53 -26.39
C TYR A 537 -15.78 9.12 -27.07
N ASP A 538 -16.16 7.84 -27.03
CA ASP A 538 -17.45 7.37 -27.53
C ASP A 538 -18.63 8.02 -26.77
N GLN A 539 -18.55 8.07 -25.44
CA GLN A 539 -19.55 8.73 -24.61
C GLN A 539 -19.66 10.24 -24.91
N PHE A 540 -18.54 10.91 -25.16
CA PHE A 540 -18.53 12.31 -25.61
C PHE A 540 -19.24 12.48 -26.95
N LYS A 541 -18.97 11.60 -27.94
CA LYS A 541 -19.63 11.66 -29.26
C LYS A 541 -21.13 11.36 -29.18
N ASN A 542 -21.51 10.49 -28.26
CA ASN A 542 -22.91 10.08 -28.05
C ASN A 542 -23.66 10.97 -27.04
N GLY A 543 -22.96 11.85 -26.33
CA GLY A 543 -23.54 12.78 -25.36
C GLY A 543 -24.06 12.09 -24.09
N THR A 544 -23.44 11.00 -23.66
CA THR A 544 -23.88 10.17 -22.53
C THR A 544 -23.21 10.53 -21.19
N GLY A 545 -22.41 11.59 -21.16
CA GLY A 545 -21.70 12.06 -19.96
C GLY A 545 -20.26 11.54 -19.89
N PRO A 546 -19.50 11.92 -18.85
CA PRO A 546 -18.13 11.45 -18.65
C PRO A 546 -18.10 10.04 -18.04
N VAL A 547 -16.97 9.35 -18.24
CA VAL A 547 -16.65 8.09 -17.55
C VAL A 547 -16.57 8.28 -16.03
N PHE A 548 -16.63 7.16 -15.30
CA PHE A 548 -16.73 7.09 -13.83
C PHE A 548 -17.99 7.69 -13.23
N LYS A 549 -18.97 8.16 -14.03
CA LYS A 549 -20.31 8.48 -13.53
C LYS A 549 -21.27 7.35 -13.83
N PHE A 550 -21.79 6.76 -12.77
CA PHE A 550 -22.68 5.63 -12.84
C PHE A 550 -24.02 6.01 -12.21
N ASP A 551 -25.12 5.48 -12.77
CA ASP A 551 -26.43 5.66 -12.17
C ASP A 551 -26.65 4.60 -11.10
N LYS A 552 -27.03 5.02 -9.88
CA LYS A 552 -27.54 4.11 -8.86
C LYS A 552 -28.82 3.47 -9.41
N LYS A 553 -28.78 2.17 -9.74
CA LYS A 553 -29.98 1.47 -10.21
C LYS A 553 -30.99 1.46 -9.04
N GLU A 554 -32.24 1.84 -9.27
CA GLU A 554 -33.28 1.88 -8.22
C GLU A 554 -33.56 0.50 -7.56
N ASP A 555 -33.01 -0.57 -8.13
CA ASP A 555 -33.06 -1.96 -7.64
C ASP A 555 -31.64 -2.55 -7.36
N THR A 556 -30.62 -1.74 -7.02
CA THR A 556 -29.35 -2.31 -6.54
C THR A 556 -29.56 -2.96 -5.19
N LYS A 557 -29.64 -4.28 -5.22
CA LYS A 557 -29.62 -5.16 -4.06
C LYS A 557 -28.36 -4.87 -3.25
N GLU A 558 -28.50 -4.78 -1.93
CA GLU A 558 -27.35 -4.80 -1.02
C GLU A 558 -26.46 -6.00 -1.41
N PRO A 559 -25.14 -5.93 -1.25
CA PRO A 559 -24.30 -7.12 -1.43
C PRO A 559 -24.85 -8.23 -0.51
N GLY A 560 -25.60 -9.19 -1.09
CA GLY A 560 -26.34 -10.23 -0.36
C GLY A 560 -27.84 -10.40 -0.70
N ASP A 561 -28.50 -9.42 -1.33
CA ASP A 561 -29.98 -9.37 -1.37
C ASP A 561 -30.64 -9.80 -2.69
N ASP A 562 -30.23 -10.94 -3.27
CA ASP A 562 -30.96 -11.54 -4.41
C ASP A 562 -32.14 -12.44 -3.97
N GLU A 563 -33.13 -11.87 -3.26
CA GLU A 563 -34.43 -12.56 -3.03
C GLU A 563 -35.29 -12.52 -4.31
N GLY A 564 -35.51 -13.71 -4.89
CA GLY A 564 -36.67 -14.03 -5.72
C GLY A 564 -37.62 -14.91 -4.90
N ASP A 565 -38.69 -14.28 -4.42
CA ASP A 565 -39.78 -14.82 -3.58
C ASP A 565 -40.18 -16.28 -3.86
N GLY A 566 -40.07 -17.12 -2.82
CA GLY A 566 -40.69 -18.44 -2.78
C GLY A 566 -40.18 -19.36 -1.66
N ASP A 567 -40.42 -19.00 -0.40
CA ASP A 567 -40.43 -19.85 0.82
C ASP A 567 -39.25 -20.82 1.09
N ASN A 568 -38.75 -20.73 2.33
CA ASN A 568 -37.83 -21.61 3.10
C ASN A 568 -36.31 -21.36 2.97
N ASP A 569 -35.78 -20.78 4.04
CA ASP A 569 -34.78 -21.36 4.96
C ASP A 569 -33.42 -21.81 4.39
N GLY A 570 -32.34 -21.15 4.86
CA GLY A 570 -31.02 -21.76 5.03
C GLY A 570 -30.12 -21.84 3.79
N ASN A 571 -28.98 -21.15 3.88
CA ASN A 571 -27.76 -21.33 3.10
C ASN A 571 -27.75 -20.80 1.65
N ASN A 572 -26.74 -20.01 1.30
CA ASN A 572 -26.41 -19.68 -0.09
C ASN A 572 -24.93 -19.25 -0.22
N ASP A 573 -24.02 -20.12 0.23
CA ASP A 573 -22.79 -20.33 -0.54
C ASP A 573 -23.21 -21.19 -1.76
N LYS A 574 -23.22 -20.60 -2.96
CA LYS A 574 -23.72 -21.24 -4.19
C LYS A 574 -22.93 -22.51 -4.58
N ASN A 575 -21.84 -22.81 -3.87
CA ASN A 575 -20.97 -23.97 -4.09
C ASN A 575 -20.74 -24.82 -2.82
N ASN A 576 -21.37 -24.50 -1.68
CA ASN A 576 -21.38 -25.36 -0.51
C ASN A 576 -22.45 -26.47 -0.71
N PRO A 577 -22.07 -27.76 -0.72
CA PRO A 577 -23.01 -28.87 -0.86
C PRO A 577 -24.03 -29.03 0.28
N SER A 578 -23.81 -28.37 1.42
CA SER A 578 -24.73 -28.40 2.56
C SER A 578 -25.92 -27.46 2.33
N ASP A 579 -27.11 -27.80 2.82
CA ASP A 579 -28.23 -26.84 2.99
C ASP A 579 -28.27 -26.24 4.42
N ASP A 580 -27.40 -26.72 5.31
CA ASP A 580 -27.32 -26.27 6.71
C ASP A 580 -26.46 -25.00 6.80
N PRO A 581 -27.01 -23.85 7.24
CA PRO A 581 -26.27 -22.59 7.35
C PRO A 581 -25.13 -22.63 8.37
N ASN A 582 -25.12 -23.61 9.28
CA ASN A 582 -24.06 -23.80 10.27
C ASN A 582 -23.01 -24.81 9.79
N LYS A 583 -23.03 -25.23 8.52
CA LYS A 583 -22.14 -26.28 8.01
C LYS A 583 -21.57 -25.95 6.63
N VAL A 584 -20.24 -26.03 6.50
CA VAL A 584 -19.53 -25.98 5.22
C VAL A 584 -19.00 -27.37 4.88
N ILE A 585 -19.24 -27.83 3.65
CA ILE A 585 -18.67 -29.08 3.12
C ILE A 585 -17.60 -28.75 2.08
N ILE A 586 -16.35 -29.10 2.38
CA ILE A 586 -15.19 -28.97 1.51
C ILE A 586 -15.05 -30.23 0.67
N THR A 587 -15.24 -30.08 -0.62
CA THR A 587 -15.08 -31.09 -1.66
C THR A 587 -13.91 -30.72 -2.54
N LYS A 588 -13.40 -31.65 -3.32
CA LYS A 588 -12.36 -31.33 -4.31
C LYS A 588 -12.80 -30.28 -5.32
N ASP A 589 -14.09 -30.26 -5.65
CA ASP A 589 -14.62 -29.37 -6.66
C ASP A 589 -14.76 -27.93 -6.16
N ASN A 590 -14.98 -27.69 -4.85
CA ASN A 590 -15.10 -26.34 -4.29
C ASN A 590 -13.88 -25.89 -3.46
N LEU A 591 -12.92 -26.78 -3.15
CA LEU A 591 -11.76 -26.48 -2.31
C LEU A 591 -10.97 -25.25 -2.79
N HIS A 592 -10.89 -25.03 -4.10
CA HIS A 592 -10.19 -23.89 -4.72
C HIS A 592 -10.72 -22.52 -4.25
N GLN A 593 -11.96 -22.45 -3.75
CA GLN A 593 -12.58 -21.23 -3.22
C GLN A 593 -12.06 -20.87 -1.83
N TYR A 594 -11.57 -21.87 -1.11
CA TYR A 594 -11.02 -21.74 0.23
C TYR A 594 -9.48 -21.78 0.20
N GLU A 595 -8.87 -21.96 -0.97
CA GLU A 595 -7.44 -22.18 -1.12
C GLU A 595 -6.65 -20.87 -1.23
N THR A 596 -5.64 -20.73 -0.37
CA THR A 596 -4.63 -19.66 -0.42
C THR A 596 -3.28 -20.23 -0.86
N GLU A 597 -2.24 -19.39 -0.99
CA GLU A 597 -0.88 -19.88 -1.33
C GLU A 597 -0.38 -20.94 -0.33
N HIS A 598 -0.67 -20.76 0.97
CA HIS A 598 -0.07 -21.55 2.05
C HIS A 598 -1.03 -22.45 2.84
N ALA A 599 -2.35 -22.27 2.71
CA ALA A 599 -3.35 -23.03 3.49
C ALA A 599 -4.70 -23.13 2.75
N VAL A 600 -5.59 -23.98 3.26
CA VAL A 600 -7.02 -23.92 2.92
C VAL A 600 -7.77 -23.32 4.10
N VAL A 601 -8.35 -22.14 3.90
CA VAL A 601 -8.97 -21.29 4.94
C VAL A 601 -10.48 -21.27 4.74
N VAL A 602 -11.22 -21.78 5.71
CA VAL A 602 -12.68 -21.81 5.73
C VAL A 602 -13.20 -20.74 6.67
N THR A 603 -13.82 -19.71 6.11
CA THR A 603 -14.46 -18.61 6.86
C THR A 603 -15.96 -18.62 6.58
N PRO A 604 -16.83 -19.01 7.53
CA PRO A 604 -18.26 -19.02 7.30
C PRO A 604 -18.84 -17.62 7.10
N HIS A 605 -19.83 -17.52 6.23
CA HIS A 605 -20.65 -16.31 6.13
C HIS A 605 -21.41 -16.07 7.45
N HIS A 606 -21.38 -14.83 7.95
CA HIS A 606 -21.95 -14.44 9.26
C HIS A 606 -21.37 -15.21 10.45
N ALA A 607 -20.07 -15.46 10.44
CA ALA A 607 -19.37 -16.19 11.48
C ALA A 607 -19.65 -15.67 12.91
N ASP A 608 -19.81 -14.34 13.04
CA ASP A 608 -20.19 -13.60 14.24
C ASP A 608 -21.59 -13.95 14.81
N LYS A 609 -22.41 -14.68 14.04
CA LYS A 609 -23.79 -15.08 14.41
C LYS A 609 -23.96 -16.59 14.59
N LEU A 610 -22.90 -17.38 14.38
CA LEU A 610 -22.96 -18.84 14.42
C LEU A 610 -22.44 -19.37 15.76
N ALA A 611 -23.35 -19.55 16.71
CA ALA A 611 -23.02 -20.15 18.01
C ALA A 611 -22.49 -21.59 17.90
N ASN A 612 -22.83 -22.31 16.83
CA ASN A 612 -22.24 -23.61 16.49
C ASN A 612 -21.94 -23.64 14.99
N PHE A 613 -20.76 -24.09 14.61
CA PHE A 613 -20.33 -24.19 13.22
C PHE A 613 -19.57 -25.49 12.95
N THR A 614 -19.82 -26.12 11.81
CA THR A 614 -19.19 -27.37 11.40
C THR A 614 -18.51 -27.24 10.04
N VAL A 615 -17.28 -27.71 9.92
CA VAL A 615 -16.60 -27.91 8.64
C VAL A 615 -16.44 -29.40 8.41
N GLU A 616 -17.04 -29.89 7.33
CA GLU A 616 -16.84 -31.24 6.82
C GLU A 616 -15.84 -31.20 5.67
N VAL A 617 -14.86 -32.10 5.66
CA VAL A 617 -13.88 -32.25 4.57
C VAL A 617 -13.99 -33.67 4.03
N GLU A 618 -14.36 -33.78 2.76
CA GLU A 618 -14.45 -35.06 2.07
C GLU A 618 -13.07 -35.65 1.76
N ALA A 619 -13.03 -36.97 1.54
CA ALA A 619 -11.79 -37.72 1.34
C ALA A 619 -10.88 -37.13 0.25
N GLU A 620 -11.42 -36.78 -0.92
CA GLU A 620 -10.62 -36.23 -2.03
C GLU A 620 -10.07 -34.84 -1.73
N ALA A 621 -10.81 -34.02 -0.98
CA ALA A 621 -10.37 -32.68 -0.57
C ALA A 621 -9.23 -32.78 0.44
N ALA A 622 -9.34 -33.68 1.41
CA ALA A 622 -8.27 -33.86 2.39
C ALA A 622 -7.05 -34.59 1.81
N ASP A 623 -7.22 -35.47 0.83
CA ASP A 623 -6.10 -36.03 0.07
C ASP A 623 -5.36 -34.93 -0.71
N TYR A 624 -6.06 -33.88 -1.16
CA TYR A 624 -5.45 -32.70 -1.77
C TYR A 624 -4.65 -31.88 -0.76
N LEU A 625 -5.22 -31.60 0.42
CA LEU A 625 -4.51 -30.90 1.51
C LEU A 625 -3.15 -31.55 1.83
N VAL A 626 -3.14 -32.89 1.91
CA VAL A 626 -1.91 -33.66 2.16
C VAL A 626 -0.93 -33.63 0.99
N GLN A 627 -1.41 -33.60 -0.26
CA GLN A 627 -0.55 -33.57 -1.45
C GLN A 627 0.04 -32.19 -1.74
N ALA A 628 -0.74 -31.14 -1.49
CA ALA A 628 -0.35 -29.75 -1.68
C ALA A 628 0.46 -29.19 -0.50
N ASP A 629 0.62 -29.97 0.57
CA ASP A 629 1.25 -29.57 1.83
C ASP A 629 0.59 -28.34 2.45
N LYS A 630 -0.75 -28.31 2.44
CA LYS A 630 -1.57 -27.19 2.94
C LYS A 630 -2.35 -27.60 4.19
N PRO A 631 -2.16 -26.91 5.33
CA PRO A 631 -2.98 -27.12 6.52
C PRO A 631 -4.43 -26.67 6.28
N LEU A 632 -5.36 -27.21 7.07
CA LEU A 632 -6.74 -26.74 7.13
C LEU A 632 -6.87 -25.69 8.24
N VAL A 633 -7.35 -24.51 7.89
CA VAL A 633 -7.62 -23.40 8.83
C VAL A 633 -9.12 -23.14 8.82
N ILE A 634 -9.74 -23.07 9.99
CA ILE A 634 -11.13 -22.66 10.15
C ILE A 634 -11.13 -21.39 11.00
N ASN A 635 -11.64 -20.29 10.45
CA ASN A 635 -11.70 -19.00 11.11
C ASN A 635 -13.16 -18.54 11.16
N ASN A 636 -13.75 -18.41 12.35
CA ASN A 636 -15.11 -17.91 12.51
C ASN A 636 -15.17 -16.49 13.13
N GLY A 637 -14.06 -15.73 13.08
CA GLY A 637 -13.96 -14.40 13.66
C GLY A 637 -13.61 -14.41 15.16
N ASP A 638 -14.31 -15.22 15.97
CA ASP A 638 -14.04 -15.31 17.41
C ASP A 638 -13.01 -16.39 17.79
N THR A 639 -12.80 -17.36 16.90
CA THR A 639 -11.76 -18.37 17.05
C THR A 639 -11.18 -18.83 15.71
N ILE A 640 -9.90 -19.21 15.74
CA ILE A 640 -9.17 -19.78 14.64
C ILE A 640 -8.67 -21.15 15.08
N ILE A 641 -8.91 -22.20 14.31
CA ILE A 641 -8.28 -23.51 14.51
C ILE A 641 -7.48 -23.89 13.26
N THR A 642 -6.20 -24.21 13.45
CA THR A 642 -5.30 -24.69 12.40
C THR A 642 -4.97 -26.16 12.64
N ILE A 643 -5.38 -27.00 11.70
CA ILE A 643 -5.10 -28.44 11.68
C ILE A 643 -3.96 -28.67 10.68
N PRO A 644 -2.73 -28.95 11.15
CA PRO A 644 -1.59 -29.08 10.27
C PRO A 644 -1.65 -30.36 9.44
N VAL A 645 -0.94 -30.38 8.32
CA VAL A 645 -0.93 -31.49 7.35
C VAL A 645 -0.67 -32.86 7.99
N PRO A 646 0.25 -33.03 8.95
CA PRO A 646 0.45 -34.32 9.63
C PRO A 646 -0.81 -34.82 10.37
N VAL A 647 -1.59 -33.91 10.95
CA VAL A 647 -2.86 -34.25 11.63
C VAL A 647 -3.93 -34.57 10.60
N VAL A 648 -4.07 -33.77 9.52
CA VAL A 648 -4.99 -34.11 8.42
C VAL A 648 -4.68 -35.51 7.88
N LYS A 649 -3.40 -35.83 7.66
CA LYS A 649 -2.95 -37.15 7.23
C LYS A 649 -3.33 -38.26 8.21
N GLN A 650 -3.11 -38.06 9.52
CA GLN A 650 -3.53 -39.00 10.56
C GLN A 650 -5.04 -39.27 10.49
N LEU A 651 -5.85 -38.21 10.37
CA LEU A 651 -7.31 -38.31 10.28
C LEU A 651 -7.78 -39.05 9.03
N ARG A 652 -7.09 -38.84 7.89
CA ARG A 652 -7.35 -39.56 6.63
C ARG A 652 -7.02 -41.03 6.66
N GLU A 653 -6.10 -41.46 7.53
CA GLU A 653 -5.83 -42.88 7.75
C GLU A 653 -6.93 -43.56 8.58
N LEU A 654 -7.76 -42.80 9.31
CA LEU A 654 -8.80 -43.32 10.20
C LEU A 654 -10.17 -43.53 9.52
N GLY A 655 -10.49 -42.80 8.44
CA GLY A 655 -11.78 -42.89 7.74
C GLY A 655 -11.85 -41.98 6.52
N GLU A 656 -13.05 -41.72 5.98
CA GLU A 656 -13.25 -40.95 4.74
C GLU A 656 -13.58 -39.48 5.00
N THR A 657 -14.47 -39.20 5.95
CA THR A 657 -15.03 -37.87 6.18
C THR A 657 -14.48 -37.29 7.48
N ILE A 658 -13.87 -36.10 7.41
CA ILE A 658 -13.37 -35.37 8.59
C ILE A 658 -14.39 -34.28 8.91
N GLU A 659 -14.93 -34.24 10.13
CA GLU A 659 -15.79 -33.16 10.60
C GLU A 659 -15.15 -32.45 11.79
N VAL A 660 -15.05 -31.12 11.72
CA VAL A 660 -14.59 -30.25 12.80
C VAL A 660 -15.77 -29.38 13.24
N ASN A 661 -16.19 -29.51 14.49
CA ASN A 661 -17.28 -28.75 15.08
C ASN A 661 -16.73 -27.76 16.12
N LEU A 662 -17.18 -26.52 16.02
CA LEU A 662 -16.86 -25.40 16.90
C LEU A 662 -18.16 -24.94 17.56
N ALA A 663 -18.24 -25.04 18.89
CA ALA A 663 -19.43 -24.69 19.65
C ALA A 663 -19.12 -23.62 20.71
N GLU A 664 -19.59 -22.40 20.49
CA GLU A 664 -19.42 -21.27 21.41
C GLU A 664 -20.07 -21.57 22.78
N GLN A 665 -19.36 -21.24 23.86
CA GLN A 665 -19.80 -21.43 25.23
C GLN A 665 -19.91 -20.10 25.96
N SER A 666 -21.04 -19.85 26.62
CA SER A 666 -21.16 -18.66 27.48
C SER A 666 -20.66 -18.94 28.89
N VAL A 667 -19.46 -18.44 29.22
CA VAL A 667 -18.88 -18.53 30.57
C VAL A 667 -18.76 -17.15 31.20
N LYS A 668 -19.42 -16.95 32.34
CA LYS A 668 -19.56 -15.63 32.99
C LYS A 668 -18.24 -14.95 33.36
N GLU A 669 -17.20 -15.72 33.62
CA GLU A 669 -15.89 -15.25 34.11
C GLU A 669 -14.84 -15.14 33.00
N ALA A 670 -15.20 -15.50 31.77
CA ALA A 670 -14.34 -15.34 30.61
C ALA A 670 -14.15 -13.86 30.27
N ILE A 671 -12.97 -13.54 29.75
CA ILE A 671 -12.59 -12.19 29.28
C ILE A 671 -12.34 -12.21 27.75
N GLY A 672 -12.89 -13.21 27.07
CA GLY A 672 -12.75 -13.46 25.64
C GLY A 672 -13.56 -14.69 25.24
N ALA A 673 -13.32 -15.19 24.05
CA ALA A 673 -14.01 -16.32 23.46
C ALA A 673 -13.84 -17.60 24.29
N VAL A 674 -14.89 -18.43 24.31
CA VAL A 674 -14.86 -19.79 24.87
C VAL A 674 -15.53 -20.73 23.88
N TYR A 675 -14.83 -21.77 23.46
CA TYR A 675 -15.31 -22.70 22.44
C TYR A 675 -15.05 -24.14 22.86
N ASP A 676 -16.05 -24.98 22.62
CA ASP A 676 -15.94 -26.44 22.64
C ASP A 676 -15.64 -26.94 21.24
N PHE A 677 -14.52 -27.63 21.08
CA PHE A 677 -14.10 -28.17 19.80
C PHE A 677 -14.27 -29.69 19.81
N THR A 678 -14.88 -30.22 18.76
CA THR A 678 -14.99 -31.66 18.55
C THR A 678 -14.56 -32.00 17.14
N LEU A 679 -13.71 -33.02 17.00
CA LEU A 679 -13.35 -33.56 15.70
C LEU A 679 -13.82 -35.00 15.59
N THR A 680 -14.45 -35.34 14.47
CA THR A 680 -14.87 -36.70 14.18
C THR A 680 -14.36 -37.16 12.83
N VAL A 681 -14.09 -38.46 12.72
CA VAL A 681 -13.82 -39.14 11.46
C VAL A 681 -14.88 -40.22 11.26
N ASP A 682 -15.66 -40.13 10.19
CA ASP A 682 -16.83 -40.97 9.92
C ASP A 682 -17.79 -41.08 11.12
N GLY A 683 -17.99 -39.96 11.83
CA GLY A 683 -18.82 -39.86 13.04
C GLY A 683 -18.22 -40.46 14.32
N THR A 684 -16.96 -40.90 14.28
CA THR A 684 -16.22 -41.34 15.48
C THR A 684 -15.35 -40.20 16.00
N ILE A 685 -15.54 -39.80 17.26
CA ILE A 685 -14.73 -38.74 17.89
C ILE A 685 -13.26 -39.14 17.92
N VAL A 686 -12.39 -38.23 17.49
CA VAL A 686 -10.93 -38.32 17.61
C VAL A 686 -10.51 -37.27 18.62
N SER A 687 -9.85 -37.71 19.69
CA SER A 687 -9.52 -36.87 20.85
C SER A 687 -8.03 -36.71 21.11
N GLU A 688 -7.16 -37.41 20.38
CA GLU A 688 -5.70 -37.31 20.51
C GLU A 688 -5.06 -37.27 19.13
N PHE A 689 -4.08 -36.39 18.93
CA PHE A 689 -3.34 -36.20 17.68
C PHE A 689 -1.85 -36.45 17.89
N ASP A 690 -1.16 -36.91 16.83
CA ASP A 690 0.28 -37.20 16.89
C ASP A 690 1.14 -35.93 16.77
N HIS A 691 0.52 -34.79 16.47
CA HIS A 691 1.15 -33.47 16.37
C HIS A 691 0.18 -32.41 16.92
N ASP A 692 0.75 -31.31 17.43
CA ASP A 692 -0.04 -30.21 17.97
C ASP A 692 -0.88 -29.53 16.87
N ILE A 693 -2.10 -29.15 17.24
CA ILE A 693 -2.94 -28.20 16.52
C ILE A 693 -2.80 -26.82 17.18
N ILE A 694 -3.11 -25.76 16.42
CA ILE A 694 -3.05 -24.38 16.92
C ILE A 694 -4.48 -23.85 17.04
N ILE A 695 -4.79 -23.23 18.18
CA ILE A 695 -6.09 -22.57 18.43
C ILE A 695 -5.82 -21.12 18.83
N GLY A 696 -6.47 -20.18 18.14
CA GLY A 696 -6.61 -18.78 18.52
C GLY A 696 -8.00 -18.52 19.09
N LEU A 697 -8.09 -17.80 20.20
CA LEU A 697 -9.35 -17.35 20.81
C LEU A 697 -9.35 -15.83 20.96
N ALA A 698 -10.39 -15.16 20.45
CA ALA A 698 -10.52 -13.71 20.53
C ALA A 698 -10.63 -13.24 21.99
N VAL A 699 -10.18 -12.01 22.25
CA VAL A 699 -10.18 -11.37 23.57
C VAL A 699 -11.14 -10.19 23.57
N ASP A 700 -11.95 -10.08 24.61
CA ASP A 700 -12.83 -8.93 24.80
C ASP A 700 -11.98 -7.71 25.23
N ALA A 701 -11.79 -6.79 24.29
CA ALA A 701 -10.98 -5.58 24.45
C ALA A 701 -11.43 -4.73 25.65
N ASP A 702 -12.73 -4.70 25.97
CA ASP A 702 -13.25 -3.96 27.12
C ASP A 702 -12.96 -4.67 28.44
N ALA A 703 -12.97 -6.01 28.45
CA ALA A 703 -12.69 -6.82 29.62
C ALA A 703 -11.21 -6.79 30.05
N VAL A 704 -10.30 -6.45 29.13
CA VAL A 704 -8.85 -6.48 29.36
C VAL A 704 -8.19 -5.12 29.58
N GLN A 705 -8.95 -4.03 29.57
CA GLN A 705 -8.41 -2.69 29.83
C GLN A 705 -7.70 -2.61 31.19
N GLY A 706 -6.39 -2.35 31.16
CA GLY A 706 -5.55 -2.24 32.35
C GLY A 706 -5.11 -3.56 32.98
N LEU A 707 -5.24 -4.68 32.25
CA LEU A 707 -4.57 -5.94 32.57
C LEU A 707 -3.19 -5.97 31.88
N ASP A 708 -2.20 -6.56 32.53
CA ASP A 708 -0.94 -6.88 31.85
C ASP A 708 -1.16 -8.07 30.89
N ALA A 709 -0.51 -8.10 29.73
CA ALA A 709 -0.67 -9.17 28.75
C ALA A 709 -0.44 -10.59 29.33
N ASN A 710 0.48 -10.71 30.30
CA ASN A 710 0.76 -11.96 31.00
C ASN A 710 -0.38 -12.46 31.91
N GLN A 711 -1.38 -11.62 32.17
CA GLN A 711 -2.59 -11.98 32.90
C GLN A 711 -3.69 -12.49 31.99
N ILE A 712 -3.53 -12.45 30.67
CA ILE A 712 -4.54 -12.90 29.70
C ILE A 712 -4.02 -14.23 29.16
N LYS A 713 -4.67 -15.33 29.54
CA LYS A 713 -4.23 -16.68 29.20
C LYS A 713 -5.42 -17.51 28.72
N ALA A 714 -5.12 -18.47 27.85
CA ALA A 714 -6.06 -19.52 27.52
C ALA A 714 -6.09 -20.56 28.64
N PHE A 715 -7.25 -21.14 28.85
CA PHE A 715 -7.48 -22.21 29.80
C PHE A 715 -8.15 -23.37 29.08
N HIS A 716 -7.85 -24.58 29.53
CA HIS A 716 -8.48 -25.82 29.11
C HIS A 716 -9.50 -26.24 30.17
N PHE A 717 -10.71 -26.64 29.76
CA PHE A 717 -11.70 -27.18 30.69
C PHE A 717 -11.48 -28.68 30.91
N ASN A 718 -11.13 -29.04 32.14
CA ASN A 718 -10.93 -30.42 32.54
C ASN A 718 -12.25 -31.05 32.99
N GLU A 719 -12.86 -31.85 32.13
CA GLU A 719 -14.15 -32.51 32.39
C GLU A 719 -14.14 -33.45 33.60
N GLU A 720 -13.00 -34.05 33.95
CA GLU A 720 -12.91 -34.95 35.11
C GLU A 720 -12.99 -34.20 36.44
N THR A 721 -12.45 -32.99 36.46
CA THR A 721 -12.38 -32.14 37.65
C THR A 721 -13.42 -31.03 37.67
N GLU A 722 -14.13 -30.83 36.55
CA GLU A 722 -15.04 -29.72 36.28
C GLU A 722 -14.39 -28.35 36.57
N SER A 723 -13.12 -28.18 36.18
CA SER A 723 -12.34 -26.97 36.46
C SER A 723 -11.49 -26.51 35.27
N TRP A 724 -11.17 -25.22 35.25
CA TRP A 724 -10.34 -24.59 34.21
C TRP A 724 -8.86 -24.66 34.61
N ASP A 725 -8.07 -25.36 33.80
CA ASP A 725 -6.62 -25.47 33.94
C ASP A 725 -5.94 -24.42 33.04
N VAL A 726 -5.00 -23.65 33.60
CA VAL A 726 -4.29 -22.61 32.84
C VAL A 726 -3.34 -23.25 31.83
N LEU A 727 -3.37 -22.76 30.58
CA LEU A 727 -2.38 -23.11 29.56
C LEU A 727 -1.26 -22.06 29.60
N SER A 728 -0.25 -22.31 30.43
CA SER A 728 0.84 -21.36 30.67
C SER A 728 1.58 -20.96 29.39
N GLY A 729 1.68 -21.88 28.42
CA GLY A 729 2.27 -21.66 27.10
C GLY A 729 1.42 -20.88 26.09
N SER A 730 0.21 -20.44 26.46
CA SER A 730 -0.60 -19.58 25.59
C SER A 730 -0.08 -18.14 25.58
N THR A 731 -0.16 -17.47 24.43
CA THR A 731 0.35 -16.11 24.25
C THR A 731 -0.77 -15.19 23.80
N TYR A 732 -0.93 -14.06 24.48
CA TYR A 732 -1.86 -13.00 24.07
C TYR A 732 -1.15 -12.01 23.15
N ASP A 733 -1.67 -11.87 21.93
CA ASP A 733 -1.29 -10.82 21.00
C ASP A 733 -2.29 -9.66 21.13
N ALA A 734 -1.82 -8.53 21.68
CA ALA A 734 -2.64 -7.36 21.92
C ALA A 734 -3.00 -6.59 20.63
N THR A 735 -2.21 -6.76 19.56
CA THR A 735 -2.46 -6.16 18.25
C THR A 735 -3.50 -6.96 17.49
N ALA A 736 -3.36 -8.29 17.46
CA ALA A 736 -4.33 -9.17 16.81
C ALA A 736 -5.62 -9.34 17.62
N GLY A 737 -5.58 -9.15 18.94
CA GLY A 737 -6.73 -9.35 19.82
C GLY A 737 -7.04 -10.82 20.12
N PHE A 738 -6.07 -11.73 19.96
CA PHE A 738 -6.24 -13.17 20.19
C PHE A 738 -5.26 -13.72 21.23
N VAL A 739 -5.70 -14.75 21.96
CA VAL A 739 -4.80 -15.67 22.65
C VAL A 739 -4.60 -16.93 21.81
N THR A 740 -3.34 -17.24 21.50
CA THR A 740 -2.97 -18.44 20.77
C THR A 740 -2.43 -19.52 21.71
N LEU A 741 -2.85 -20.78 21.50
CA LEU A 741 -2.40 -21.96 22.24
C LEU A 741 -2.10 -23.11 21.26
N THR A 742 -1.22 -24.02 21.66
CA THR A 742 -1.04 -25.32 20.99
C THR A 742 -1.54 -26.45 21.88
N THR A 743 -2.08 -27.50 21.27
CA THR A 743 -2.62 -28.67 21.98
C THR A 743 -2.60 -29.91 21.10
N ASP A 744 -2.50 -31.10 21.69
CA ASP A 744 -2.56 -32.39 21.02
C ASP A 744 -3.94 -33.06 21.13
N HIS A 745 -4.93 -32.36 21.70
CA HIS A 745 -6.30 -32.85 21.86
C HIS A 745 -7.34 -31.72 21.75
N LEU A 746 -8.55 -32.07 21.33
CA LEU A 746 -9.69 -31.15 21.37
C LEU A 746 -10.51 -31.31 22.64
N SER A 747 -10.97 -30.18 23.16
CA SER A 747 -11.74 -30.01 24.39
C SER A 747 -12.40 -28.63 24.35
N THR A 748 -12.93 -28.17 25.47
CA THR A 748 -13.35 -26.78 25.63
C THR A 748 -12.18 -25.90 26.07
N TYR A 749 -11.95 -24.80 25.36
CA TYR A 749 -10.94 -23.80 25.64
C TYR A 749 -11.56 -22.42 25.80
N GLY A 750 -10.97 -21.56 26.64
CA GLY A 750 -11.48 -20.20 26.85
C GLY A 750 -10.43 -19.23 27.37
N VAL A 751 -10.67 -17.93 27.16
CA VAL A 751 -9.76 -16.87 27.64
C VAL A 751 -10.20 -16.34 29.01
N PHE A 752 -9.30 -16.41 30.00
CA PHE A 752 -9.56 -15.93 31.36
C PHE A 752 -8.41 -15.08 31.89
N LYS A 753 -8.74 -14.27 32.89
CA LYS A 753 -7.74 -13.55 33.66
C LYS A 753 -6.99 -14.52 34.59
N HIS A 754 -5.68 -14.59 34.44
CA HIS A 754 -4.78 -15.32 35.31
C HIS A 754 -4.19 -14.41 36.41
N ASP A 755 -4.46 -14.74 37.67
CA ASP A 755 -3.90 -14.02 38.82
C ASP A 755 -2.47 -14.53 39.11
N THR A 756 -1.47 -13.73 38.72
CA THR A 756 -0.02 -13.96 38.97
C THR A 756 0.38 -14.01 40.45
N GLY A 757 -0.59 -13.92 41.37
CA GLY A 757 -0.41 -13.88 42.83
C GLY A 757 -0.49 -15.22 43.55
N GLN A 758 -0.71 -16.33 42.85
CA GLN A 758 -0.83 -17.65 43.48
C GLN A 758 0.08 -18.65 42.77
N LYS A 759 1.08 -19.17 43.49
CA LYS A 759 1.96 -20.24 43.01
C LYS A 759 1.12 -21.38 42.46
N ASP A 760 1.39 -21.76 41.21
CA ASP A 760 0.92 -23.01 40.65
C ASP A 760 1.32 -24.18 41.55
N PRO A 761 0.37 -25.05 41.92
CA PRO A 761 0.65 -26.28 42.63
C PRO A 761 0.94 -27.42 41.65
N ALA A 762 1.85 -27.26 40.68
CA ALA A 762 2.31 -28.39 39.87
C ALA A 762 3.62 -28.11 39.13
N ASP A 763 4.68 -27.73 39.85
CA ASP A 763 6.03 -28.02 39.35
C ASP A 763 6.92 -28.51 40.50
N ASN A 764 6.84 -29.82 40.72
CA ASN A 764 7.90 -30.58 41.38
C ASN A 764 8.61 -31.35 40.26
N ASP A 765 9.66 -30.77 39.67
CA ASP A 765 10.96 -31.42 39.74
C ASP A 765 12.14 -30.51 39.36
N LYS A 766 13.12 -30.51 40.28
CA LYS A 766 14.57 -30.28 40.11
C LYS A 766 15.14 -28.87 40.29
N ASP A 767 15.33 -28.56 41.57
CA ASP A 767 16.61 -28.22 42.21
C ASP A 767 17.71 -27.54 41.38
N GLY A 768 18.04 -26.31 41.78
CA GLY A 768 19.28 -25.62 41.36
C GLY A 768 19.53 -24.30 42.09
N ALA A 769 19.89 -24.36 43.37
CA ALA A 769 20.13 -23.23 44.26
C ALA A 769 21.08 -22.12 43.71
N THR A 770 20.64 -20.86 43.81
CA THR A 770 21.51 -19.66 43.84
C THR A 770 21.95 -19.35 45.27
N PRO A 771 23.14 -18.76 45.47
CA PRO A 771 23.19 -17.48 46.21
C PRO A 771 24.38 -16.56 45.80
N PRO A 772 24.52 -15.33 46.35
CA PRO A 772 23.67 -14.15 46.17
C PRO A 772 24.45 -12.94 45.61
N LEU A 773 23.71 -11.93 45.15
CA LEU A 773 24.19 -10.60 44.78
C LEU A 773 25.04 -9.93 45.87
N VAL A 774 26.12 -9.26 45.45
CA VAL A 774 26.85 -8.26 46.24
C VAL A 774 26.71 -6.90 45.58
N ASP A 775 25.93 -6.06 46.23
CA ASP A 775 25.84 -4.60 46.09
C ASP A 775 27.18 -3.92 46.39
N ASN A 776 27.53 -2.87 45.65
CA ASN A 776 28.25 -1.72 46.19
C ASN A 776 28.09 -0.47 45.30
N ASP A 777 27.06 0.31 45.64
CA ASP A 777 27.20 1.65 46.22
C ASP A 777 28.19 2.66 45.59
N LYS A 778 27.56 3.74 45.09
CA LYS A 778 27.76 5.15 45.49
C LYS A 778 28.87 6.02 44.91
N ASP A 779 28.34 7.10 44.34
CA ASP A 779 28.62 8.52 44.60
C ASP A 779 29.52 9.27 43.60
N LYS A 780 28.86 10.14 42.82
CA LYS A 780 29.03 11.60 42.96
C LYS A 780 27.85 12.40 42.39
N LYS A 781 27.11 13.04 43.30
CA LYS A 781 26.10 14.07 43.02
C LYS A 781 26.70 15.31 42.32
N GLY A 782 26.09 15.69 41.20
CA GLY A 782 26.18 17.02 40.59
C GLY A 782 24.77 17.57 40.31
N LYS A 783 24.34 18.52 41.14
CA LYS A 783 23.19 19.46 41.06
C LYS A 783 22.21 19.32 39.88
N LYS A 784 20.92 19.11 40.21
CA LYS A 784 19.77 19.39 39.33
C LYS A 784 19.91 20.78 38.69
N LEU A 785 19.98 20.79 37.36
CA LEU A 785 19.71 21.94 36.51
C LEU A 785 18.20 21.98 36.18
N PRO A 786 17.63 23.16 35.88
CA PRO A 786 16.19 23.41 35.96
C PRO A 786 15.41 22.62 34.91
N MET A 787 14.16 22.25 35.26
CA MET A 787 13.19 21.82 34.26
C MET A 787 12.98 22.94 33.24
N THR A 788 13.48 22.74 32.03
CA THR A 788 13.12 23.51 30.83
C THR A 788 12.68 22.53 29.75
N ALA A 789 11.66 21.73 30.06
CA ALA A 789 10.69 21.35 29.05
C ALA A 789 9.45 22.19 29.35
N THR A 790 9.19 23.22 28.56
CA THR A 790 7.87 23.84 28.54
C THR A 790 6.94 22.79 27.92
N ASN A 791 6.41 21.92 28.76
CA ASN A 791 5.44 20.91 28.35
C ASN A 791 4.26 21.65 27.67
N MET A 792 3.82 21.20 26.50
CA MET A 792 2.76 21.84 25.70
C MET A 792 1.46 22.03 26.53
N PHE A 793 1.27 21.17 27.54
CA PHE A 793 0.24 21.30 28.58
C PHE A 793 0.35 22.56 29.45
N ASN A 794 1.54 23.11 29.73
CA ASN A 794 1.73 24.36 30.46
C ASN A 794 1.36 25.59 29.64
N LEU A 795 1.56 25.56 28.31
CA LEU A 795 1.12 26.62 27.39
C LEU A 795 -0.41 26.61 27.23
N LEU A 796 -1.01 25.42 27.13
CA LEU A 796 -2.47 25.24 27.18
C LEU A 796 -3.05 25.66 28.53
N ALA A 797 -2.39 25.33 29.65
CA ALA A 797 -2.81 25.78 30.98
C ALA A 797 -2.65 27.30 31.15
N LEU A 798 -1.59 27.92 30.62
CA LEU A 798 -1.43 29.37 30.61
C LEU A 798 -2.52 30.03 29.74
N GLY A 799 -2.85 29.41 28.60
CA GLY A 799 -3.96 29.80 27.73
C GLY A 799 -5.29 29.78 28.46
N PHE A 800 -5.61 28.69 29.17
CA PHE A 800 -6.80 28.59 30.01
C PHE A 800 -6.82 29.61 31.16
N ILE A 801 -5.67 29.88 31.80
CA ILE A 801 -5.55 30.90 32.85
C ILE A 801 -5.77 32.31 32.27
N LEU A 802 -5.27 32.60 31.07
CA LEU A 802 -5.46 33.89 30.40
C LEU A 802 -6.90 34.08 29.92
N ILE A 803 -7.55 33.02 29.41
CA ILE A 803 -8.97 33.02 29.06
C ILE A 803 -9.83 33.22 30.31
N ALA A 804 -9.52 32.52 31.42
CA ALA A 804 -10.23 32.67 32.68
C ALA A 804 -10.02 34.06 33.31
N ALA A 805 -8.80 34.62 33.25
CA ALA A 805 -8.50 35.98 33.69
C ALA A 805 -9.20 37.04 32.82
N GLY A 806 -9.27 36.81 31.50
CA GLY A 806 -10.01 37.64 30.55
C GLY A 806 -11.53 37.62 30.82
N ALA A 807 -12.10 36.44 31.08
CA ALA A 807 -13.50 36.28 31.46
C ALA A 807 -13.80 36.97 32.80
N LEU A 808 -12.92 36.84 33.80
CA LEU A 808 -13.06 37.52 35.09
C LEU A 808 -12.95 39.05 34.98
N LEU A 809 -12.04 39.57 34.14
CA LEU A 809 -11.94 41.00 33.86
C LEU A 809 -13.15 41.52 33.10
N TYR A 810 -13.70 40.76 32.15
CA TYR A 810 -14.92 41.08 31.43
C TYR A 810 -16.14 41.14 32.37
N ILE A 811 -16.29 40.15 33.26
CA ILE A 811 -17.36 40.12 34.28
C ILE A 811 -17.19 41.28 35.28
N LYS A 812 -15.97 41.55 35.75
CA LYS A 812 -15.69 42.66 36.69
C LYS A 812 -15.90 44.04 36.04
N ARG A 813 -15.68 44.16 34.73
CA ARG A 813 -15.94 45.38 33.95
C ARG A 813 -17.43 45.56 33.66
N ARG A 814 -18.18 44.46 33.45
CA ARG A 814 -19.65 44.48 33.33
C ARG A 814 -20.31 44.90 34.64
N ASN A 815 -19.81 44.42 35.78
CA ASN A 815 -20.37 44.75 37.10
C ASN A 815 -20.02 46.18 37.58
N LYS A 816 -18.97 46.82 37.02
CA LYS A 816 -18.64 48.24 37.28
C LYS A 816 -19.45 49.24 36.46
N VAL A 817 -20.33 48.78 35.56
CA VAL A 817 -21.26 49.61 34.77
C VAL A 817 -22.66 49.63 35.40
N THR A 818 -22.87 48.87 36.48
CA THR A 818 -24.13 48.81 37.26
C THR A 818 -23.99 49.32 38.71
N GLU A 819 -22.95 50.11 39.01
CA GLU A 819 -22.90 51.01 40.18
C GLU A 819 -22.77 52.47 39.73
#